data_AF-A0A7Y3P867-F1
#
_entry.id   AF-A0A7Y3P867-F1
#
_cell.length_a   1.000
_cell.length_b   1.000
_cell.length_c   1.000
_cell.angle_alpha   90.00
_cell.angle_beta   90.00
_cell.angle_gamma   90.00
#
_symmetry.space_group_name_H-M   'P 1'
#
loop_
_entity.id
_entity.type
_entity.pdbx_description
1 polymer ?
#
loop_
_entity_poly.entity_id
_entity_poly.type
_entity_poly.pdbx_seq_one_letter_code
_entity_poly.pdbx_strand_id
1 'polypeptide(L)'
;MRRVEHTAAVALAALLLFATAEAGAAASDTASDAATPVRIGYFHGGRTNMIYRAYVHGCFDAAGANVLLFSKKLHAHEFEPIARDAWLESGMGEAKVSGVQLVDKIASGEFDGGTIGEASFLDAVKRGLPIVAVALLGHQTKGRPGHAIILRRGVTITTPADFKGKTLISRRAGPMDEALLRAFVVSLGLDPDKDVHILSQVNEDDSVSLLAQGKADGGFYHLLLGKLVVQRGLGRIYRPMDWANPEILQALLVFNAKFAKDHPQKVQSVVDGYVARIAYEHSLPEAKRDRSGMTGMMMEENFRGLSIPTYDDVPRVRPELLREAQALLTREGGLKGGVDLDPAINQSFVAASAAKLKAGALSLACRPHARTPFRNVLLLGWDGARRGRVKELLALKKLPNLQRLIDDGRWLDTQVTTGATDTKAGWTQILTGYDPEVTGVYDNRLRYGAIPAGDTVPERLKAAFGPDIRTLFLAGKRGNLGTRGPHKICANCERGVYRDEKLFVHSLVPPEKRDIREFAAEPYHVTARKVDDFENGLGTMDHVGSAILDRLGRLRDDRFFLFAEFEEPDEQGHRYHEDSAEYRDALLGLDAWLGRIRQRLTELKLDRQTLIYLTTDHGFKPGGKGHRAQPRTFLVTNDPAVSRSTGDRRDTAATILDRFGIDPTHVNPPLNGRSLLDP
;
A
#
# COMPACT_ATOMS: atom_id res chain seq x y z
N MET A 1 47.72 -33.87 42.67
CA MET A 1 48.36 -33.20 43.82
C MET A 1 47.74 -31.81 43.95
N ARG A 2 47.07 -31.57 45.10
CA ARG A 2 46.63 -30.31 45.75
C ARG A 2 45.78 -29.24 45.04
N ARG A 3 44.73 -28.87 45.78
CA ARG A 3 43.70 -27.82 45.63
C ARG A 3 44.22 -26.42 46.02
N VAL A 4 43.34 -25.42 45.78
CA VAL A 4 42.88 -24.26 46.63
C VAL A 4 42.73 -23.04 45.69
N GLU A 5 41.75 -22.13 45.69
CA GLU A 5 40.35 -21.94 46.16
C GLU A 5 40.03 -20.41 45.98
N HIS A 6 38.75 -20.04 45.82
CA HIS A 6 38.11 -18.74 46.15
C HIS A 6 38.37 -17.48 45.25
N THR A 7 37.44 -16.56 44.95
CA THR A 7 36.03 -16.28 45.35
C THR A 7 35.42 -15.18 44.47
N ALA A 8 34.08 -15.12 44.43
CA ALA A 8 33.23 -14.08 43.84
C ALA A 8 32.98 -12.87 44.78
N ALA A 9 32.75 -11.68 44.20
CA ALA A 9 31.93 -10.54 44.67
C ALA A 9 32.02 -9.44 43.59
N VAL A 10 30.97 -8.74 43.13
CA VAL A 10 30.16 -7.76 43.88
C VAL A 10 28.79 -7.58 43.20
N ALA A 11 27.73 -7.76 44.00
CA ALA A 11 26.40 -7.22 43.79
C ALA A 11 26.01 -6.52 45.09
N LEU A 12 25.84 -5.18 45.10
CA LEU A 12 24.97 -4.43 46.03
C LEU A 12 25.10 -2.91 45.80
N ALA A 13 24.01 -2.28 45.33
CA ALA A 13 23.56 -0.90 45.60
C ALA A 13 22.48 -0.61 44.52
N ALA A 14 21.23 -0.23 44.81
CA ALA A 14 20.66 0.34 46.00
C ALA A 14 19.18 -0.04 46.11
N LEU A 15 18.79 -0.46 47.30
CA LEU A 15 17.41 -0.61 47.75
C LEU A 15 17.36 0.06 49.11
N LEU A 16 16.72 1.24 49.18
CA LEU A 16 16.05 1.84 50.34
C LEU A 16 15.86 3.34 50.12
N LEU A 17 14.62 3.74 49.82
CA LEU A 17 13.89 4.78 50.53
C LEU A 17 12.44 4.81 49.99
N PHE A 18 11.57 4.02 50.62
CA PHE A 18 10.14 4.28 50.64
C PHE A 18 9.85 5.21 51.82
N ALA A 19 9.29 6.38 51.54
CA ALA A 19 8.17 6.96 52.29
C ALA A 19 7.72 8.29 51.65
N THR A 20 6.41 8.53 51.72
CA THR A 20 5.65 9.73 51.34
C THR A 20 5.38 9.97 49.85
N ALA A 21 4.31 9.36 49.34
CA ALA A 21 3.22 10.07 48.66
C ALA A 21 2.09 9.09 48.27
N GLU A 22 1.21 8.79 49.22
CA GLU A 22 -0.12 8.24 48.93
C GLU A 22 -0.98 9.33 48.28
N ALA A 23 -0.79 9.57 46.98
CA ALA A 23 -1.71 10.28 46.08
C ALA A 23 -1.12 10.29 44.65
N GLY A 24 -0.91 9.12 44.04
CA GLY A 24 -0.31 9.05 42.70
C GLY A 24 -0.57 7.77 41.89
N ALA A 25 -1.06 6.70 42.52
CA ALA A 25 -1.17 5.38 41.87
C ALA A 25 -2.23 5.28 40.75
N ALA A 26 -3.14 6.25 40.60
CA ALA A 26 -4.15 6.22 39.54
C ALA A 26 -3.67 6.79 38.19
N ALA A 27 -2.56 7.54 38.17
CA ALA A 27 -2.08 8.24 36.97
C ALA A 27 -0.93 7.49 36.24
N SER A 28 -0.23 6.58 36.91
CA SER A 28 0.87 5.82 36.29
C SER A 28 0.42 4.58 35.51
N ASP A 29 -0.68 3.93 35.92
CA ASP A 29 -1.21 2.73 35.25
C ASP A 29 -1.90 3.04 33.92
N THR A 30 -2.42 4.25 33.74
CA THR A 30 -3.13 4.64 32.50
C THR A 30 -2.17 4.92 31.34
N ALA A 31 -0.94 5.38 31.62
CA ALA A 31 0.07 5.63 30.60
C ALA A 31 0.73 4.33 30.10
N SER A 32 0.93 3.31 30.95
CA SER A 32 1.50 2.02 30.53
C SER A 32 0.49 1.14 29.78
N ASP A 33 -0.80 1.20 30.16
CA ASP A 33 -1.83 0.40 29.49
C ASP A 33 -2.12 0.94 28.07
N ALA A 34 -2.01 2.25 27.83
CA ALA A 34 -2.16 2.85 26.50
C ALA A 34 -1.08 2.43 25.48
N ALA A 35 0.12 2.06 25.93
CA ALA A 35 1.23 1.68 25.05
C ALA A 35 1.15 0.23 24.55
N THR A 36 0.48 -0.66 25.30
CA THR A 36 0.46 -2.10 24.99
C THR A 36 -0.52 -2.39 23.84
N PRO A 37 -0.06 -2.99 22.72
CA PRO A 37 -0.89 -3.22 21.55
C PRO A 37 -2.00 -4.25 21.81
N VAL A 38 -3.16 -4.04 21.21
CA VAL A 38 -4.25 -5.01 21.11
C VAL A 38 -3.89 -6.02 20.02
N ARG A 39 -3.67 -7.28 20.40
CA ARG A 39 -3.27 -8.36 19.50
C ARG A 39 -4.50 -9.03 18.91
N ILE A 40 -4.71 -8.88 17.61
CA ILE A 40 -5.88 -9.40 16.91
C ILE A 40 -5.44 -10.49 15.94
N GLY A 41 -5.93 -11.71 16.15
CA GLY A 41 -5.79 -12.81 15.20
C GLY A 41 -6.60 -12.55 13.92
N TYR A 42 -5.96 -12.55 12.76
CA TYR A 42 -6.54 -12.14 11.49
C TYR A 42 -6.41 -13.25 10.43
N PHE A 43 -7.49 -13.53 9.71
CA PHE A 43 -7.41 -14.25 8.44
C PHE A 43 -7.74 -13.29 7.30
N HIS A 44 -7.02 -13.41 6.19
CA HIS A 44 -7.27 -12.58 5.03
C HIS A 44 -8.32 -13.21 4.10
N GLY A 45 -9.43 -12.50 3.88
CA GLY A 45 -10.50 -12.94 3.00
C GLY A 45 -11.67 -11.97 2.91
N GLY A 46 -12.55 -12.17 1.93
CA GLY A 46 -13.58 -11.19 1.55
C GLY A 46 -14.32 -10.55 2.74
N ARG A 47 -14.77 -11.36 3.72
CA ARG A 47 -15.53 -10.91 4.89
C ARG A 47 -14.72 -10.15 5.96
N THR A 48 -13.40 -10.22 5.94
CA THR A 48 -12.51 -9.58 6.93
C THR A 48 -11.66 -8.46 6.34
N ASN A 49 -11.73 -8.21 5.02
CA ASN A 49 -10.95 -7.18 4.34
C ASN A 49 -11.11 -5.78 4.95
N MET A 50 -12.30 -5.44 5.46
CA MET A 50 -12.52 -4.14 6.11
C MET A 50 -11.66 -3.93 7.36
N ILE A 51 -11.37 -4.99 8.13
CA ILE A 51 -10.44 -4.90 9.28
C ILE A 51 -9.02 -4.59 8.80
N TYR A 52 -8.59 -5.23 7.71
CA TYR A 52 -7.28 -4.94 7.12
C TYR A 52 -7.21 -3.54 6.53
N ARG A 53 -8.27 -3.09 5.85
CA ARG A 53 -8.39 -1.70 5.39
C ARG A 53 -8.28 -0.70 6.55
N ALA A 54 -9.01 -0.92 7.64
CA ALA A 54 -8.94 -0.07 8.81
C ALA A 54 -7.51 -0.03 9.39
N TYR A 55 -6.82 -1.17 9.38
CA TYR A 55 -5.43 -1.29 9.81
C TYR A 55 -4.44 -0.51 8.92
N VAL A 56 -4.45 -0.73 7.61
CA VAL A 56 -3.51 -0.06 6.68
C VAL A 56 -3.81 1.42 6.50
N HIS A 57 -5.07 1.84 6.70
CA HIS A 57 -5.47 3.24 6.69
C HIS A 57 -5.41 3.93 8.06
N GLY A 58 -4.75 3.32 9.06
CA GLY A 58 -4.50 3.95 10.36
C GLY A 58 -5.76 4.30 11.16
N CYS A 59 -6.91 3.70 10.84
CA CYS A 59 -8.17 4.02 11.52
C CYS A 59 -8.15 3.59 12.99
N PHE A 60 -7.46 2.50 13.32
CA PHE A 60 -7.32 2.07 14.71
C PHE A 60 -6.50 3.06 15.52
N ASP A 61 -5.35 3.52 15.00
CA ASP A 61 -4.52 4.52 15.68
C ASP A 61 -5.27 5.85 15.84
N ALA A 62 -6.00 6.28 14.81
CA ALA A 62 -6.82 7.49 14.85
C ALA A 62 -7.94 7.40 15.91
N ALA A 63 -8.41 6.19 16.20
CA ALA A 63 -9.37 5.92 17.28
C ALA A 63 -8.69 5.67 18.65
N GLY A 64 -7.37 5.74 18.73
CA GLY A 64 -6.59 5.49 19.95
C GLY A 64 -6.35 4.01 20.25
N ALA A 65 -6.60 3.11 19.31
CA ALA A 65 -6.28 1.69 19.43
C ALA A 65 -4.93 1.38 18.75
N ASN A 66 -3.90 1.09 19.54
CA ASN A 66 -2.66 0.49 19.04
C ASN A 66 -2.94 -0.99 18.70
N VAL A 67 -3.29 -1.31 17.46
CA VAL A 67 -3.61 -2.69 17.02
C VAL A 67 -2.42 -3.33 16.34
N LEU A 68 -2.19 -4.62 16.62
CA LEU A 68 -1.35 -5.50 15.81
C LEU A 68 -2.18 -6.67 15.29
N LEU A 69 -2.19 -6.86 13.98
CA LEU A 69 -2.81 -8.04 13.36
C LEU A 69 -1.80 -9.19 13.30
N PHE A 70 -2.21 -10.40 13.70
CA PHE A 70 -1.39 -11.61 13.65
C PHE A 70 -2.00 -12.64 12.72
N SER A 71 -1.19 -13.26 11.87
CA SER A 71 -1.63 -14.36 11.02
C SER A 71 -0.47 -15.29 10.68
N LYS A 72 -0.70 -16.27 9.79
CA LYS A 72 0.36 -17.15 9.29
C LYS A 72 0.17 -17.45 7.81
N LYS A 73 1.25 -17.84 7.14
CA LYS A 73 1.18 -18.40 5.79
C LYS A 73 0.52 -19.78 5.82
N LEU A 74 -0.13 -20.19 4.73
CA LEU A 74 -0.94 -21.42 4.66
C LEU A 74 -0.26 -22.67 5.26
N HIS A 75 1.06 -22.82 5.08
CA HIS A 75 1.85 -23.95 5.55
C HIS A 75 2.76 -23.63 6.75
N ALA A 76 2.74 -22.39 7.26
CA ALA A 76 3.54 -22.00 8.41
C ALA A 76 2.90 -22.48 9.72
N HIS A 77 3.74 -22.75 10.72
CA HIS A 77 3.31 -23.16 12.05
C HIS A 77 3.07 -21.97 12.97
N GLU A 78 3.93 -20.95 12.89
CA GLU A 78 3.93 -19.80 13.79
C GLU A 78 3.07 -18.65 13.28
N PHE A 79 2.54 -17.87 14.22
CA PHE A 79 1.85 -16.63 13.92
C PHE A 79 2.85 -15.48 13.95
N GLU A 80 2.77 -14.62 12.94
CA GLU A 80 3.61 -13.44 12.78
C GLU A 80 2.74 -12.19 12.70
N PRO A 81 3.24 -11.03 13.15
CA PRO A 81 2.56 -9.77 12.96
C PRO A 81 2.51 -9.42 11.46
N ILE A 82 1.36 -8.96 11.00
CA ILE A 82 1.17 -8.45 9.66
C ILE A 82 1.68 -7.01 9.60
N ALA A 83 2.68 -6.78 8.75
CA ALA A 83 3.16 -5.44 8.45
C ALA A 83 2.07 -4.62 7.73
N ARG A 84 1.98 -3.33 8.02
CA ARG A 84 0.93 -2.45 7.47
C ARG A 84 1.07 -2.17 5.96
N ASP A 85 2.26 -2.37 5.41
CA ASP A 85 2.59 -2.33 3.98
C ASP A 85 2.46 -3.69 3.29
N ALA A 86 2.06 -4.75 4.00
CA ALA A 86 2.01 -6.08 3.42
C ALA A 86 1.05 -6.14 2.22
N TRP A 87 1.51 -6.78 1.14
CA TRP A 87 0.66 -7.08 0.00
C TRP A 87 -0.10 -8.38 0.25
N LEU A 88 -1.28 -8.29 0.85
CA LEU A 88 -2.12 -9.45 1.12
C LEU A 88 -3.04 -9.73 -0.07
N GLU A 89 -2.60 -10.56 -1.01
CA GLU A 89 -3.46 -10.94 -2.13
C GLU A 89 -4.18 -12.27 -1.86
N SER A 90 -5.47 -12.29 -2.19
CA SER A 90 -6.28 -13.50 -2.10
C SER A 90 -5.74 -14.57 -3.06
N GLY A 91 -5.27 -15.69 -2.50
CA GLY A 91 -4.72 -16.82 -3.27
C GLY A 91 -3.19 -16.90 -3.31
N MET A 92 -2.46 -15.98 -2.65
CA MET A 92 -0.99 -16.05 -2.53
C MET A 92 -0.50 -16.75 -1.25
N GLY A 93 -1.36 -17.54 -0.58
CA GLY A 93 -0.99 -18.27 0.64
C GLY A 93 -0.72 -17.41 1.88
N GLU A 94 -0.79 -16.08 1.77
CA GLU A 94 -0.58 -15.13 2.87
C GLU A 94 -1.81 -14.99 3.78
N ALA A 95 -1.55 -14.82 5.09
CA ALA A 95 -2.56 -14.66 6.14
C ALA A 95 -3.71 -15.69 6.09
N LYS A 96 -3.37 -16.97 5.90
CA LYS A 96 -4.28 -18.11 5.80
C LYS A 96 -4.31 -18.90 7.12
N VAL A 97 -5.23 -18.51 7.99
CA VAL A 97 -5.49 -19.18 9.28
C VAL A 97 -6.95 -19.64 9.36
N SER A 98 -7.23 -20.73 10.07
CA SER A 98 -8.62 -21.15 10.31
C SER A 98 -9.23 -20.44 11.52
N GLY A 99 -10.55 -20.28 11.54
CA GLY A 99 -11.25 -19.73 12.70
C GLY A 99 -11.03 -20.54 13.98
N VAL A 100 -10.88 -21.87 13.87
CA VAL A 100 -10.57 -22.74 15.02
C VAL A 100 -9.22 -22.40 15.64
N GLN A 101 -8.19 -22.21 14.81
CA GLN A 101 -6.86 -21.83 15.29
C GLN A 101 -6.88 -20.47 15.99
N LEU A 102 -7.66 -19.51 15.47
CA LEU A 102 -7.81 -18.20 16.09
C LEU A 102 -8.55 -18.29 17.43
N VAL A 103 -9.62 -19.09 17.52
CA VAL A 103 -10.37 -19.31 18.76
C VAL A 103 -9.45 -19.81 19.88
N ASP A 104 -8.60 -20.79 19.63
CA ASP A 104 -7.71 -21.35 20.66
C ASP A 104 -6.71 -20.29 21.18
N LYS A 105 -6.21 -19.43 20.28
CA LYS A 105 -5.29 -18.33 20.61
C LYS A 105 -5.98 -17.20 21.39
N ILE A 106 -7.25 -16.92 21.09
CA ILE A 106 -8.05 -15.94 21.81
C ILE A 106 -8.44 -16.47 23.20
N ALA A 107 -8.87 -17.73 23.28
CA ALA A 107 -9.27 -18.37 24.53
C ALA A 107 -8.12 -18.48 25.53
N SER A 108 -6.90 -18.72 25.05
CA SER A 108 -5.68 -18.76 25.88
C SER A 108 -5.14 -17.37 26.28
N GLY A 109 -5.65 -16.29 25.68
CA GLY A 109 -5.15 -14.93 25.91
C GLY A 109 -3.85 -14.59 25.18
N GLU A 110 -3.39 -15.45 24.26
CA GLU A 110 -2.29 -15.14 23.35
C GLU A 110 -2.70 -14.03 22.37
N PHE A 111 -3.96 -14.02 21.94
CA PHE A 111 -4.59 -12.89 21.27
C PHE A 111 -5.71 -12.31 22.13
N ASP A 112 -5.85 -10.99 22.08
CA ASP A 112 -6.88 -10.27 22.83
C ASP A 112 -8.22 -10.35 22.10
N GLY A 113 -8.18 -10.48 20.78
CA GLY A 113 -9.34 -10.75 19.93
C GLY A 113 -8.97 -11.33 18.57
N GLY A 114 -9.95 -11.41 17.67
CA GLY A 114 -9.73 -11.92 16.33
C GLY A 114 -10.95 -11.89 15.43
N THR A 115 -10.71 -12.17 14.16
CA THR A 115 -11.76 -12.29 13.14
C THR A 115 -12.10 -13.76 12.91
N ILE A 116 -13.33 -14.20 13.23
CA ILE A 116 -13.74 -15.60 13.05
C ILE A 116 -15.06 -15.72 12.31
N GLY A 117 -15.31 -16.87 11.68
CA GLY A 117 -16.57 -17.18 11.02
C GLY A 117 -17.64 -17.69 11.99
N GLU A 118 -18.89 -17.72 11.52
CA GLU A 118 -20.05 -18.14 12.32
C GLU A 118 -19.89 -19.52 12.96
N ALA A 119 -19.41 -20.52 12.21
CA ALA A 119 -19.25 -21.88 12.72
C ALA A 119 -18.23 -21.98 13.86
N SER A 120 -17.10 -21.26 13.75
CA SER A 120 -16.08 -21.26 14.81
C SER A 120 -16.58 -20.54 16.07
N PHE A 121 -17.38 -19.49 15.91
CA PHE A 121 -18.02 -18.83 17.05
C PHE A 121 -19.00 -19.77 17.78
N LEU A 122 -19.88 -20.44 17.04
CA LEU A 122 -20.84 -21.39 17.60
C LEU A 122 -20.15 -22.55 18.35
N ASP A 123 -19.11 -23.15 17.77
CA ASP A 123 -18.31 -24.20 18.43
C ASP A 123 -17.65 -23.68 19.71
N ALA A 124 -17.04 -22.49 19.67
CA ALA A 124 -16.36 -21.91 20.82
C ALA A 124 -17.33 -21.64 21.99
N VAL A 125 -18.50 -21.07 21.70
CA VAL A 125 -19.55 -20.84 22.71
C VAL A 125 -20.07 -22.17 23.26
N LYS A 126 -20.26 -23.19 22.39
CA LYS A 126 -20.67 -24.54 22.82
C LYS A 126 -19.65 -25.19 23.76
N ARG A 127 -18.36 -24.99 23.50
CA ARG A 127 -17.25 -25.46 24.34
C ARG A 127 -17.06 -24.64 25.62
N GLY A 128 -17.83 -23.57 25.83
CA GLY A 128 -17.72 -22.69 26.99
C GLY A 128 -16.42 -21.87 27.00
N LEU A 129 -15.83 -21.61 25.83
CA LEU A 129 -14.61 -20.81 25.73
C LEU A 129 -14.91 -19.33 26.01
N PRO A 130 -13.98 -18.59 26.64
CA PRO A 130 -14.21 -17.23 27.09
C PRO A 130 -14.09 -16.23 25.94
N ILE A 131 -15.02 -16.27 24.98
CA ILE A 131 -15.07 -15.35 23.84
C ILE A 131 -16.37 -14.54 23.84
N VAL A 132 -16.30 -13.32 23.30
CA VAL A 132 -17.46 -12.44 23.13
C VAL A 132 -17.42 -11.78 21.75
N ALA A 133 -18.52 -11.85 21.00
CA ALA A 133 -18.68 -11.15 19.73
C ALA A 133 -19.10 -9.70 19.99
N VAL A 134 -18.39 -8.75 19.38
CA VAL A 134 -18.61 -7.31 19.59
C VAL A 134 -19.11 -6.59 18.33
N ALA A 135 -18.81 -7.11 17.14
CA ALA A 135 -19.26 -6.52 15.88
C ALA A 135 -19.42 -7.56 14.77
N LEU A 136 -20.35 -7.30 13.85
CA LEU A 136 -20.51 -8.00 12.59
C LEU A 136 -19.41 -7.55 11.60
N LEU A 137 -18.80 -8.52 10.92
CA LEU A 137 -17.88 -8.23 9.81
C LEU A 137 -18.61 -8.32 8.48
N GLY A 138 -17.89 -8.47 7.37
CA GLY A 138 -18.55 -8.62 6.06
C GLY A 138 -19.50 -9.82 6.07
N HIS A 139 -20.68 -9.63 5.47
CA HIS A 139 -21.73 -10.64 5.39
C HIS A 139 -22.36 -10.67 3.98
N GLN A 140 -23.23 -11.65 3.74
CA GLN A 140 -24.03 -11.73 2.52
C GLN A 140 -25.45 -11.22 2.74
N THR A 141 -26.13 -10.86 1.65
CA THR A 141 -27.52 -10.39 1.65
C THR A 141 -28.38 -11.26 0.74
N LYS A 142 -29.70 -11.27 0.99
CA LYS A 142 -30.67 -11.92 0.10
C LYS A 142 -30.57 -11.34 -1.31
N GLY A 143 -30.45 -12.22 -2.31
CA GLY A 143 -30.33 -11.86 -3.72
C GLY A 143 -28.91 -11.57 -4.21
N ARG A 144 -27.90 -11.56 -3.32
CA ARG A 144 -26.48 -11.36 -3.68
C ARG A 144 -25.58 -12.42 -3.02
N PRO A 145 -25.73 -13.71 -3.36
CA PRO A 145 -24.91 -14.76 -2.79
C PRO A 145 -23.44 -14.59 -3.20
N GLY A 146 -22.52 -14.78 -2.26
CA GLY A 146 -21.08 -14.79 -2.49
C GLY A 146 -20.52 -16.19 -2.75
N HIS A 147 -21.38 -17.20 -2.83
CA HIS A 147 -21.00 -18.59 -3.03
C HIS A 147 -21.82 -19.26 -4.13
N ALA A 148 -21.24 -20.28 -4.75
CA ALA A 148 -21.89 -21.05 -5.80
C ALA A 148 -21.42 -22.51 -5.80
N ILE A 149 -22.24 -23.36 -6.41
CA ILE A 149 -21.76 -24.63 -6.95
C ILE A 149 -21.03 -24.33 -8.26
N ILE A 150 -19.76 -24.74 -8.33
CA ILE A 150 -18.94 -24.68 -9.53
C ILE A 150 -18.65 -26.10 -9.96
N LEU A 151 -18.89 -26.38 -11.24
CA LEU A 151 -18.59 -27.67 -11.85
C LEU A 151 -17.36 -27.53 -12.74
N ARG A 152 -16.52 -28.56 -12.73
CA ARG A 152 -15.39 -28.71 -13.64
C ARG A 152 -15.88 -28.66 -15.09
N ARG A 153 -15.09 -28.06 -15.99
CA ARG A 153 -15.41 -28.11 -17.42
C ARG A 153 -15.47 -29.56 -17.91
N GLY A 154 -16.46 -29.86 -18.76
CA GLY A 154 -16.74 -31.21 -19.25
C GLY A 154 -17.70 -32.02 -18.36
N VAL A 155 -18.03 -31.55 -17.16
CA VAL A 155 -19.09 -32.18 -16.34
C VAL A 155 -20.46 -31.68 -16.80
N THR A 156 -21.22 -32.60 -17.37
CA THR A 156 -22.61 -32.39 -17.80
C THR A 156 -23.56 -32.84 -16.70
N ILE A 157 -24.47 -31.94 -16.32
CA ILE A 157 -25.57 -32.17 -15.37
C ILE A 157 -26.82 -31.59 -16.05
N THR A 158 -27.80 -32.42 -16.36
CA THR A 158 -29.10 -32.03 -16.93
C THR A 158 -30.24 -32.29 -15.93
N THR A 159 -30.10 -33.28 -15.06
CA THR A 159 -31.06 -33.62 -14.00
C THR A 159 -30.38 -33.67 -12.63
N PRO A 160 -31.13 -33.51 -11.52
CA PRO A 160 -30.59 -33.70 -10.17
C PRO A 160 -29.89 -35.06 -9.97
N ALA A 161 -30.38 -36.12 -10.60
CA ALA A 161 -29.83 -37.48 -10.49
C ALA A 161 -28.41 -37.62 -11.08
N ASP A 162 -27.99 -36.72 -11.99
CA ASP A 162 -26.65 -36.77 -12.61
C ASP A 162 -25.53 -36.43 -11.62
N PHE A 163 -25.87 -35.90 -10.43
CA PHE A 163 -24.92 -35.72 -9.35
C PHE A 163 -24.52 -37.05 -8.70
N LYS A 164 -25.26 -38.15 -8.92
CA LYS A 164 -24.90 -39.44 -8.34
C LYS A 164 -23.51 -39.90 -8.78
N GLY A 165 -22.70 -40.33 -7.80
CA GLY A 165 -21.30 -40.73 -7.97
C GLY A 165 -20.31 -39.59 -8.22
N LYS A 166 -20.76 -38.32 -8.26
CA LYS A 166 -19.86 -37.18 -8.46
C LYS A 166 -19.02 -36.89 -7.22
N THR A 167 -17.80 -36.44 -7.47
CA THR A 167 -16.88 -35.98 -6.42
C THR A 167 -16.98 -34.47 -6.25
N LEU A 168 -17.45 -34.00 -5.09
CA LEU A 168 -17.69 -32.58 -4.80
C LEU A 168 -16.76 -32.09 -3.69
N ILE A 169 -16.15 -30.93 -3.89
CA ILE A 169 -15.21 -30.32 -2.94
C ILE A 169 -15.96 -29.36 -1.99
N SER A 170 -15.68 -29.50 -0.69
CA SER A 170 -15.86 -28.44 0.30
C SER A 170 -14.50 -27.86 0.67
N ARG A 171 -14.37 -26.53 0.64
CA ARG A 171 -13.11 -25.85 0.96
C ARG A 171 -12.77 -25.91 2.44
N ARG A 172 -11.49 -25.75 2.77
CA ARG A 172 -11.00 -25.58 4.14
C ARG A 172 -11.40 -24.23 4.72
N ALA A 173 -12.64 -24.14 5.21
CA ALA A 173 -13.19 -22.92 5.80
C ALA A 173 -14.03 -23.16 7.06
N GLY A 174 -13.92 -24.35 7.66
CA GLY A 174 -14.77 -24.78 8.76
C GLY A 174 -16.00 -25.56 8.30
N PRO A 175 -16.85 -26.02 9.24
CA PRO A 175 -17.90 -26.99 8.95
C PRO A 175 -19.12 -26.40 8.21
N MET A 176 -19.27 -25.07 8.13
CA MET A 176 -20.43 -24.45 7.49
C MET A 176 -20.47 -24.69 5.98
N ASP A 177 -19.35 -24.51 5.27
CA ASP A 177 -19.28 -24.73 3.83
C ASP A 177 -19.65 -26.17 3.45
N GLU A 178 -19.24 -27.14 4.27
CA GLU A 178 -19.61 -28.54 4.10
C GLU A 178 -21.09 -28.79 4.41
N ALA A 179 -21.61 -28.24 5.51
CA ALA A 179 -23.05 -28.33 5.81
C ALA A 179 -23.91 -27.74 4.69
N LEU A 180 -23.48 -26.62 4.10
CA LEU A 180 -24.15 -26.01 2.95
C LEU A 180 -24.08 -26.86 1.69
N LEU A 181 -22.94 -27.51 1.43
CA LEU A 181 -22.80 -28.46 0.32
C LEU A 181 -23.68 -29.70 0.54
N ARG A 182 -23.76 -30.22 1.77
CA ARG A 182 -24.65 -31.34 2.12
C ARG A 182 -26.12 -30.96 1.95
N ALA A 183 -26.51 -29.77 2.42
CA ALA A 183 -27.85 -29.22 2.21
C ALA A 183 -28.18 -29.02 0.72
N PHE A 184 -27.21 -28.66 -0.11
CA PHE A 184 -27.38 -28.62 -1.56
C PHE A 184 -27.74 -30.00 -2.12
N VAL A 185 -26.99 -31.05 -1.73
CA VAL A 185 -27.26 -32.43 -2.18
C VAL A 185 -28.65 -32.90 -1.72
N VAL A 186 -29.04 -32.59 -0.48
CA VAL A 186 -30.40 -32.87 0.02
C VAL A 186 -31.46 -32.13 -0.79
N SER A 187 -31.21 -30.87 -1.18
CA SER A 187 -32.15 -30.09 -2.01
C SER A 187 -32.36 -30.68 -3.42
N LEU A 188 -31.45 -31.55 -3.87
CA LEU A 188 -31.58 -32.32 -5.10
C LEU A 188 -32.36 -33.64 -4.93
N GLY A 189 -32.77 -33.96 -3.70
CA GLY A 189 -33.39 -35.24 -3.36
C GLY A 189 -32.39 -36.40 -3.25
N LEU A 190 -31.11 -36.10 -3.00
CA LEU A 190 -30.02 -37.07 -2.89
C LEU A 190 -29.51 -37.19 -1.45
N ASP A 191 -28.92 -38.35 -1.13
CA ASP A 191 -28.27 -38.60 0.15
C ASP A 191 -26.78 -38.19 0.09
N PRO A 192 -26.33 -37.19 0.87
CA PRO A 192 -24.95 -36.70 0.83
C PRO A 192 -23.89 -37.73 1.23
N ASP A 193 -24.26 -38.80 1.94
CA ASP A 193 -23.32 -39.85 2.37
C ASP A 193 -23.32 -41.08 1.46
N LYS A 194 -24.36 -41.25 0.62
CA LYS A 194 -24.51 -42.44 -0.25
C LYS A 194 -24.43 -42.13 -1.73
N ASP A 195 -25.03 -41.01 -2.15
CA ASP A 195 -25.20 -40.71 -3.57
C ASP A 195 -24.03 -39.92 -4.14
N VAL A 196 -23.20 -39.25 -3.33
CA VAL A 196 -22.05 -38.45 -3.80
C VAL A 196 -20.80 -38.73 -2.98
N HIS A 197 -19.64 -38.26 -3.45
CA HIS A 197 -18.39 -38.28 -2.70
C HIS A 197 -17.97 -36.86 -2.33
N ILE A 198 -18.05 -36.48 -1.05
CA ILE A 198 -17.63 -35.16 -0.57
C ILE A 198 -16.17 -35.21 -0.11
N LEU A 199 -15.32 -34.41 -0.77
CA LEU A 199 -13.95 -34.13 -0.32
C LEU A 199 -14.00 -32.91 0.60
N SER A 200 -13.92 -33.15 1.90
CA SER A 200 -14.05 -32.13 2.94
C SER A 200 -12.75 -31.38 3.22
N GLN A 201 -12.86 -30.10 3.59
CA GLN A 201 -11.77 -29.25 4.06
C GLN A 201 -10.53 -29.19 3.13
N VAL A 202 -10.76 -29.12 1.82
CA VAL A 202 -9.68 -29.05 0.81
C VAL A 202 -9.10 -27.63 0.74
N ASN A 203 -7.76 -27.50 0.72
CA ASN A 203 -7.11 -26.19 0.56
C ASN A 203 -7.36 -25.60 -0.85
N GLU A 204 -7.20 -24.29 -1.00
CA GLU A 204 -7.48 -23.59 -2.26
C GLU A 204 -6.63 -24.14 -3.43
N ASP A 205 -5.32 -24.34 -3.23
CA ASP A 205 -4.40 -24.84 -4.27
C ASP A 205 -4.69 -26.31 -4.65
N ASP A 206 -4.99 -27.14 -3.64
CA ASP A 206 -5.38 -28.54 -3.86
C ASP A 206 -6.71 -28.60 -4.64
N SER A 207 -7.66 -27.71 -4.32
CA SER A 207 -8.95 -27.64 -5.00
C SER A 207 -8.80 -27.33 -6.49
N VAL A 208 -7.94 -26.36 -6.85
CA VAL A 208 -7.64 -26.02 -8.25
C VAL A 208 -6.97 -27.21 -8.95
N SER A 209 -6.04 -27.88 -8.26
CA SER A 209 -5.30 -29.02 -8.79
C SER A 209 -6.20 -30.23 -9.05
N LEU A 210 -7.12 -30.55 -8.13
CA LEU A 210 -8.07 -31.65 -8.24
C LEU A 210 -9.05 -31.45 -9.40
N LEU A 211 -9.53 -30.21 -9.60
CA LEU A 211 -10.35 -29.89 -10.77
C LEU A 211 -9.55 -30.03 -12.07
N ALA A 212 -8.32 -29.51 -12.13
CA ALA A 212 -7.49 -29.62 -13.33
C ALA A 212 -7.17 -31.07 -13.70
N GLN A 213 -6.94 -31.94 -12.72
CA GLN A 213 -6.64 -33.37 -12.89
C GLN A 213 -7.89 -34.23 -13.14
N GLY A 214 -9.09 -33.67 -13.10
CA GLY A 214 -10.34 -34.44 -13.22
C GLY A 214 -10.65 -35.35 -12.03
N LYS A 215 -9.95 -35.19 -10.90
CA LYS A 215 -10.16 -35.94 -9.66
C LYS A 215 -11.35 -35.43 -8.83
N ALA A 216 -11.87 -34.25 -9.17
CA ALA A 216 -13.12 -33.72 -8.65
C ALA A 216 -13.99 -33.21 -9.78
N ASP A 217 -15.31 -33.31 -9.63
CA ASP A 217 -16.30 -32.90 -10.63
C ASP A 217 -16.85 -31.49 -10.37
N GLY A 218 -16.68 -30.99 -9.15
CA GLY A 218 -17.11 -29.65 -8.77
C GLY A 218 -16.98 -29.43 -7.28
N GLY A 219 -17.73 -28.46 -6.75
CA GLY A 219 -17.77 -28.16 -5.32
C GLY A 219 -18.48 -26.86 -5.00
N PHE A 220 -18.49 -26.51 -3.72
CA PHE A 220 -19.02 -25.26 -3.19
C PHE A 220 -17.88 -24.25 -3.00
N TYR A 221 -17.98 -23.12 -3.71
CA TYR A 221 -16.90 -22.13 -3.78
C TYR A 221 -17.38 -20.74 -3.39
N HIS A 222 -16.57 -20.06 -2.56
CA HIS A 222 -16.62 -18.61 -2.40
C HIS A 222 -16.17 -17.90 -3.68
N LEU A 223 -16.73 -16.72 -3.96
CA LEU A 223 -16.51 -15.94 -5.19
C LEU A 223 -15.04 -15.80 -5.55
N LEU A 224 -14.15 -15.47 -4.60
CA LEU A 224 -12.73 -15.20 -4.90
C LEU A 224 -12.05 -16.38 -5.60
N LEU A 225 -12.15 -17.60 -5.03
CA LEU A 225 -11.61 -18.80 -5.66
C LEU A 225 -12.43 -19.22 -6.87
N GLY A 226 -13.75 -19.09 -6.80
CA GLY A 226 -14.63 -19.45 -7.90
C GLY A 226 -14.40 -18.63 -9.18
N LYS A 227 -14.14 -17.33 -9.03
CA LYS A 227 -13.73 -16.43 -10.10
C LYS A 227 -12.43 -16.91 -10.73
N LEU A 228 -11.43 -17.24 -9.93
CA LEU A 228 -10.15 -17.76 -10.41
C LEU A 228 -10.33 -19.05 -11.23
N VAL A 229 -11.08 -20.02 -10.70
CA VAL A 229 -11.38 -21.30 -11.38
C VAL A 229 -12.08 -21.07 -12.73
N VAL A 230 -13.05 -20.15 -12.78
CA VAL A 230 -13.79 -19.83 -14.02
C VAL A 230 -12.93 -19.08 -15.03
N GLN A 231 -12.15 -18.09 -14.58
CA GLN A 231 -11.29 -17.29 -15.46
C GLN A 231 -10.13 -18.11 -16.05
N ARG A 232 -9.62 -19.09 -15.31
CA ARG A 232 -8.63 -20.06 -15.81
C ARG A 232 -9.23 -21.14 -16.72
N GLY A 233 -10.55 -21.11 -16.97
CA GLY A 233 -11.23 -22.07 -17.83
C GLY A 233 -11.40 -23.47 -17.24
N LEU A 234 -11.09 -23.66 -15.94
CA LEU A 234 -11.15 -24.97 -15.27
C LEU A 234 -12.57 -25.37 -14.88
N GLY A 235 -13.47 -24.40 -14.67
CA GLY A 235 -14.84 -24.65 -14.26
C GLY A 235 -15.85 -23.64 -14.79
N ARG A 236 -17.12 -23.90 -14.50
CA ARG A 236 -18.25 -23.01 -14.75
C ARG A 236 -19.12 -22.91 -13.50
N ILE A 237 -19.70 -21.73 -13.28
CA ILE A 237 -20.76 -21.57 -12.28
C ILE A 237 -21.95 -22.42 -12.75
N TYR A 238 -22.36 -23.38 -11.93
CA TYR A 238 -23.55 -24.19 -12.17
C TYR A 238 -24.78 -23.50 -11.58
N ARG A 239 -24.70 -23.11 -10.31
CA ARG A 239 -25.82 -22.50 -9.59
C ARG A 239 -25.28 -21.62 -8.45
N PRO A 240 -25.56 -20.30 -8.43
CA PRO A 240 -25.36 -19.47 -7.25
C PRO A 240 -26.15 -20.00 -6.06
N MET A 241 -25.69 -19.74 -4.83
CA MET A 241 -26.34 -20.23 -3.62
C MET A 241 -27.76 -19.65 -3.45
N ASP A 242 -28.75 -20.53 -3.52
CA ASP A 242 -30.18 -20.22 -3.38
C ASP A 242 -30.99 -21.31 -2.64
N TRP A 243 -30.38 -22.45 -2.30
CA TRP A 243 -31.01 -23.57 -1.59
C TRP A 243 -31.04 -23.40 -0.06
N ALA A 244 -30.32 -22.41 0.46
CA ALA A 244 -30.31 -22.01 1.85
C ALA A 244 -30.15 -20.49 1.94
N ASN A 245 -30.51 -19.91 3.09
CA ASN A 245 -30.40 -18.48 3.33
C ASN A 245 -28.91 -18.05 3.32
N PRO A 246 -28.43 -17.25 2.33
CA PRO A 246 -27.02 -16.87 2.28
C PRO A 246 -26.62 -15.93 3.42
N GLU A 247 -27.57 -15.26 4.08
CA GLU A 247 -27.32 -14.31 5.17
C GLU A 247 -26.73 -14.99 6.41
N ILE A 248 -26.88 -16.31 6.56
CA ILE A 248 -26.32 -17.06 7.70
C ILE A 248 -24.78 -17.08 7.68
N LEU A 249 -24.16 -16.83 6.53
CA LEU A 249 -22.71 -16.74 6.37
C LEU A 249 -22.21 -15.36 6.79
N GLN A 250 -21.78 -15.25 8.05
CA GLN A 250 -21.31 -14.02 8.69
C GLN A 250 -19.93 -14.20 9.33
N ALA A 251 -19.07 -13.19 9.22
CA ALA A 251 -17.85 -13.13 10.03
C ALA A 251 -18.08 -12.19 11.22
N LEU A 252 -17.35 -12.41 12.31
CA LEU A 252 -17.49 -11.70 13.58
C LEU A 252 -16.13 -11.19 14.04
N LEU A 253 -16.13 -9.98 14.60
CA LEU A 253 -15.04 -9.50 15.44
C LEU A 253 -15.35 -9.96 16.86
N VAL A 254 -14.45 -10.77 17.41
CA VAL A 254 -14.59 -11.34 18.74
C VAL A 254 -13.39 -10.95 19.61
N PHE A 255 -13.60 -10.90 20.91
CA PHE A 255 -12.55 -10.68 21.92
C PHE A 255 -12.57 -11.79 22.96
N ASN A 256 -11.45 -11.97 23.65
CA ASN A 256 -11.43 -12.69 24.91
C ASN A 256 -12.36 -11.96 25.91
N ALA A 257 -13.31 -12.69 26.52
CA ALA A 257 -14.34 -12.11 27.36
C ALA A 257 -13.78 -11.37 28.58
N LYS A 258 -12.67 -11.87 29.15
CA LYS A 258 -11.96 -11.21 30.25
C LYS A 258 -11.31 -9.91 29.76
N PHE A 259 -10.61 -9.95 28.62
CA PHE A 259 -10.00 -8.75 28.04
C PHE A 259 -11.03 -7.66 27.74
N ALA A 260 -12.18 -8.02 27.15
CA ALA A 260 -13.24 -7.06 26.84
C ALA A 260 -13.86 -6.42 28.09
N LYS A 261 -13.87 -7.15 29.21
CA LYS A 261 -14.34 -6.65 30.52
C LYS A 261 -13.30 -5.74 31.18
N ASP A 262 -12.03 -6.13 31.13
CA ASP A 262 -10.96 -5.46 31.86
C ASP A 262 -10.41 -4.23 31.10
N HIS A 263 -10.47 -4.25 29.77
CA HIS A 263 -10.01 -3.17 28.88
C HIS A 263 -11.10 -2.70 27.90
N PRO A 264 -12.30 -2.28 28.39
CA PRO A 264 -13.42 -1.94 27.51
C PRO A 264 -13.13 -0.74 26.61
N GLN A 265 -12.30 0.21 27.05
CA GLN A 265 -11.90 1.35 26.23
C GLN A 265 -11.05 0.92 25.02
N LYS A 266 -10.14 -0.05 25.19
CA LYS A 266 -9.35 -0.60 24.07
C LYS A 266 -10.26 -1.27 23.03
N VAL A 267 -11.21 -2.09 23.48
CA VAL A 267 -12.19 -2.72 22.59
C VAL A 267 -13.05 -1.67 21.89
N GLN A 268 -13.52 -0.65 22.61
CA GLN A 268 -14.28 0.45 22.04
C GLN A 268 -13.51 1.19 20.94
N SER A 269 -12.24 1.52 21.16
CA SER A 269 -11.40 2.17 20.15
C SER A 269 -11.16 1.32 18.91
N VAL A 270 -11.03 -0.01 19.05
CA VAL A 270 -10.97 -0.92 17.90
C VAL A 270 -12.28 -0.86 17.09
N VAL A 271 -13.43 -0.94 17.76
CA VAL A 271 -14.74 -0.90 17.09
C VAL A 271 -15.00 0.47 16.45
N ASP A 272 -14.57 1.57 17.09
CA ASP A 272 -14.65 2.92 16.54
C ASP A 272 -13.85 3.05 15.25
N GLY A 273 -12.59 2.56 15.22
CA GLY A 273 -11.76 2.58 14.02
C GLY A 273 -12.35 1.74 12.87
N TYR A 274 -12.94 0.58 13.21
CA TYR A 274 -13.64 -0.26 12.23
C TYR A 274 -14.88 0.43 11.64
N VAL A 275 -15.75 1.01 12.48
CA VAL A 275 -16.95 1.74 12.05
C VAL A 275 -16.61 3.00 11.26
N ALA A 276 -15.58 3.74 11.67
CA ALA A 276 -15.11 4.92 10.94
C ALA A 276 -14.65 4.55 9.52
N ARG A 277 -13.96 3.40 9.34
CA ARG A 277 -13.58 2.94 8.01
C ARG A 277 -14.77 2.59 7.15
N ILE A 278 -15.77 1.86 7.67
CA ILE A 278 -16.99 1.55 6.92
C ILE A 278 -17.67 2.83 6.43
N ALA A 279 -17.88 3.78 7.35
CA ALA A 279 -18.54 5.05 7.03
C ALA A 279 -17.77 5.86 5.97
N TYR A 280 -16.44 5.89 6.04
CA TYR A 280 -15.61 6.51 5.02
C TYR A 280 -15.82 5.85 3.65
N GLU A 281 -15.75 4.52 3.57
CA GLU A 281 -15.89 3.79 2.30
C GLU A 281 -17.25 4.00 1.66
N HIS A 282 -18.32 4.02 2.45
CA HIS A 282 -19.67 4.29 1.95
C HIS A 282 -19.86 5.74 1.50
N SER A 283 -19.12 6.69 2.08
CA SER A 283 -19.14 8.10 1.68
C SER A 283 -18.46 8.36 0.32
N LEU A 284 -17.63 7.44 -0.17
CA LEU A 284 -16.92 7.61 -1.44
C LEU A 284 -17.91 7.56 -2.62
N PRO A 285 -17.76 8.49 -3.60
CA PRO A 285 -18.43 8.37 -4.89
C PRO A 285 -18.10 7.02 -5.57
N GLU A 286 -19.06 6.46 -6.31
CA GLU A 286 -18.94 5.15 -6.96
C GLU A 286 -17.64 4.98 -7.75
N ALA A 287 -17.25 5.99 -8.54
CA ALA A 287 -16.02 5.97 -9.34
C ALA A 287 -14.73 5.93 -8.49
N LYS A 288 -14.79 6.34 -7.22
CA LYS A 288 -13.66 6.34 -6.28
C LYS A 288 -13.62 5.08 -5.40
N ARG A 289 -14.69 4.29 -5.34
CA ARG A 289 -14.71 3.04 -4.55
C ARG A 289 -13.72 2.03 -5.12
N ASP A 290 -13.05 1.31 -4.23
CA ASP A 290 -12.04 0.34 -4.63
C ASP A 290 -12.59 -1.09 -4.74
N ARG A 291 -12.69 -1.54 -5.99
CA ARG A 291 -13.14 -2.88 -6.41
C ARG A 291 -12.05 -3.66 -7.12
N SER A 292 -10.81 -3.17 -7.08
CA SER A 292 -9.70 -3.74 -7.86
C SER A 292 -9.28 -5.12 -7.35
N GLY A 293 -9.58 -5.42 -6.08
CA GLY A 293 -9.17 -6.68 -5.47
C GLY A 293 -7.71 -6.75 -5.04
N MET A 294 -6.95 -5.71 -5.38
CA MET A 294 -5.52 -5.63 -5.12
C MET A 294 -5.29 -5.41 -3.63
N THR A 295 -4.18 -5.96 -3.11
CA THR A 295 -3.71 -5.86 -1.70
C THR A 295 -4.71 -6.28 -0.63
N GLY A 296 -5.77 -7.01 -0.98
CA GLY A 296 -6.72 -7.45 0.02
C GLY A 296 -7.55 -6.30 0.58
N MET A 297 -7.54 -5.16 -0.11
CA MET A 297 -8.37 -4.04 0.27
C MET A 297 -9.79 -4.30 -0.23
N MET A 298 -10.07 -4.88 -1.39
CA MET A 298 -11.43 -5.13 -1.96
C MET A 298 -12.67 -4.90 -1.05
N MET A 299 -13.46 -3.85 -1.35
CA MET A 299 -14.72 -3.54 -0.64
C MET A 299 -15.89 -4.38 -1.13
N GLU A 300 -16.02 -4.44 -2.45
CA GLU A 300 -17.13 -5.03 -3.15
C GLU A 300 -16.57 -5.66 -4.42
N GLU A 301 -17.08 -6.82 -4.79
CA GLU A 301 -16.82 -7.42 -6.09
C GLU A 301 -18.05 -8.18 -6.54
N ASN A 302 -18.37 -8.01 -7.83
CA ASN A 302 -19.43 -8.76 -8.49
C ASN A 302 -18.81 -9.62 -9.59
N PHE A 303 -19.18 -10.89 -9.62
CA PHE A 303 -18.73 -11.81 -10.66
C PHE A 303 -19.84 -12.79 -11.03
N ARG A 304 -20.45 -12.59 -12.21
CA ARG A 304 -21.42 -13.53 -12.82
C ARG A 304 -22.53 -14.01 -11.87
N GLY A 305 -23.21 -13.06 -11.22
CA GLY A 305 -24.29 -13.33 -10.27
C GLY A 305 -23.83 -13.59 -8.84
N LEU A 306 -22.52 -13.61 -8.58
CA LEU A 306 -21.95 -13.65 -7.24
C LEU A 306 -21.55 -12.26 -6.77
N SER A 307 -21.65 -12.02 -5.47
CA SER A 307 -21.17 -10.80 -4.82
C SER A 307 -20.45 -11.11 -3.51
N ILE A 308 -19.24 -10.57 -3.33
CA ILE A 308 -18.57 -10.57 -2.01
C ILE A 308 -19.07 -9.37 -1.17
N PRO A 309 -18.68 -9.28 0.11
CA PRO A 309 -19.63 -9.00 1.16
C PRO A 309 -20.13 -7.56 1.17
N THR A 310 -21.30 -7.43 1.77
CA THR A 310 -21.85 -6.17 2.21
C THR A 310 -21.32 -5.87 3.62
N TYR A 311 -21.15 -4.59 3.92
CA TYR A 311 -20.86 -4.09 5.26
C TYR A 311 -22.04 -3.19 5.65
N ASP A 312 -22.55 -3.33 6.86
CA ASP A 312 -23.58 -2.44 7.39
C ASP A 312 -22.93 -1.18 7.96
N ASP A 313 -23.55 -0.01 7.78
CA ASP A 313 -23.12 1.24 8.43
C ASP A 313 -23.01 1.09 9.96
N VAL A 314 -23.90 0.28 10.53
CA VAL A 314 -23.87 -0.11 11.94
C VAL A 314 -23.75 -1.63 12.01
N PRO A 315 -22.53 -2.18 12.20
CA PRO A 315 -22.24 -3.61 12.10
C PRO A 315 -22.73 -4.40 13.33
N ARG A 316 -24.06 -4.50 13.50
CA ARG A 316 -24.69 -5.25 14.61
C ARG A 316 -24.58 -6.74 14.37
N VAL A 317 -24.16 -7.48 15.40
CA VAL A 317 -24.23 -8.94 15.39
C VAL A 317 -25.70 -9.35 15.23
N ARG A 318 -25.94 -10.44 14.49
CA ARG A 318 -27.27 -10.95 14.10
C ARG A 318 -27.55 -12.31 14.77
N PRO A 319 -27.97 -12.35 16.05
CA PRO A 319 -28.18 -13.60 16.79
C PRO A 319 -29.20 -14.54 16.13
N GLU A 320 -30.22 -13.99 15.48
CA GLU A 320 -31.23 -14.75 14.73
C GLU A 320 -30.62 -15.56 13.59
N LEU A 321 -29.69 -14.98 12.83
CA LEU A 321 -28.98 -15.69 11.76
C LEU A 321 -27.94 -16.67 12.31
N LEU A 322 -27.34 -16.39 13.48
CA LEU A 322 -26.47 -17.35 14.16
C LEU A 322 -27.27 -18.57 14.66
N ARG A 323 -28.50 -18.37 15.14
CA ARG A 323 -29.41 -19.47 15.50
C ARG A 323 -29.82 -20.30 14.28
N GLU A 324 -30.06 -19.67 13.13
CA GLU A 324 -30.33 -20.38 11.87
C GLU A 324 -29.10 -21.19 11.41
N ALA A 325 -27.90 -20.58 11.46
CA ALA A 325 -26.63 -21.26 11.20
C ALA A 325 -26.42 -22.47 12.13
N GLN A 326 -26.71 -22.32 13.43
CA GLN A 326 -26.66 -23.42 14.40
C GLN A 326 -27.62 -24.55 14.05
N ALA A 327 -28.84 -24.24 13.63
CA ALA A 327 -29.84 -25.24 13.24
C ALA A 327 -29.37 -26.04 12.02
N LEU A 328 -28.82 -25.36 11.00
CA LEU A 328 -28.23 -26.01 9.83
C LEU A 328 -27.05 -26.91 10.22
N LEU A 329 -26.07 -26.37 10.96
CA LEU A 329 -24.91 -27.15 11.38
C LEU A 329 -25.31 -28.37 12.21
N THR A 330 -26.29 -28.25 13.09
CA THR A 330 -26.78 -29.37 13.90
C THR A 330 -27.44 -30.45 13.02
N ARG A 331 -28.26 -30.02 12.05
CA ARG A 331 -28.96 -30.94 11.13
C ARG A 331 -27.98 -31.72 10.26
N GLU A 332 -26.94 -31.06 9.74
CA GLU A 332 -25.97 -31.66 8.82
C GLU A 332 -24.78 -32.32 9.54
N GLY A 333 -24.79 -32.37 10.87
CA GLY A 333 -23.76 -33.03 11.69
C GLY A 333 -22.49 -32.21 11.96
N GLY A 334 -22.46 -30.93 11.56
CA GLY A 334 -21.35 -30.00 11.79
C GLY A 334 -21.28 -29.41 13.21
N LEU A 335 -22.33 -29.56 14.03
CA LEU A 335 -22.35 -29.15 15.44
C LEU A 335 -23.20 -30.14 16.26
N LYS A 336 -22.76 -30.47 17.49
CA LYS A 336 -23.50 -31.38 18.38
C LYS A 336 -24.47 -30.59 19.29
N GLY A 337 -25.71 -30.47 18.85
CA GLY A 337 -26.79 -29.80 19.58
C GLY A 337 -26.66 -28.28 19.64
N GLY A 338 -27.62 -27.61 20.29
CA GLY A 338 -27.65 -26.15 20.41
C GLY A 338 -26.86 -25.59 21.60
N VAL A 339 -26.60 -24.28 21.54
CA VAL A 339 -26.13 -23.45 22.66
C VAL A 339 -26.88 -22.11 22.68
N ASP A 340 -27.00 -21.53 23.88
CA ASP A 340 -27.46 -20.15 24.07
C ASP A 340 -26.33 -19.18 23.69
N LEU A 341 -26.65 -18.21 22.83
CA LEU A 341 -25.68 -17.27 22.26
C LEU A 341 -25.66 -15.93 22.97
N ASP A 342 -26.74 -15.60 23.70
CA ASP A 342 -26.95 -14.27 24.24
C ASP A 342 -25.81 -13.86 25.22
N PRO A 343 -25.28 -14.74 26.09
CA PRO A 343 -24.14 -14.39 26.96
C PRO A 343 -22.83 -14.08 26.21
N ALA A 344 -22.70 -14.57 24.98
CA ALA A 344 -21.48 -14.44 24.18
C ALA A 344 -21.54 -13.28 23.17
N ILE A 345 -22.57 -12.42 23.22
CA ILE A 345 -22.76 -11.30 22.29
C ILE A 345 -22.85 -9.99 23.09
N ASN A 346 -21.95 -9.05 22.81
CA ASN A 346 -21.97 -7.71 23.40
C ASN A 346 -22.08 -6.62 22.33
N GLN A 347 -23.29 -6.11 22.13
CA GLN A 347 -23.57 -5.09 21.12
C GLN A 347 -23.36 -3.64 21.61
N SER A 348 -22.97 -3.44 22.87
CA SER A 348 -22.81 -2.09 23.44
C SER A 348 -21.73 -1.27 22.72
N PHE A 349 -20.63 -1.93 22.32
CA PHE A 349 -19.52 -1.27 21.62
C PHE A 349 -19.95 -0.68 20.27
N VAL A 350 -20.66 -1.46 19.45
CA VAL A 350 -21.18 -1.00 18.15
C VAL A 350 -22.27 0.06 18.33
N ALA A 351 -23.13 -0.08 19.33
CA ALA A 351 -24.14 0.94 19.63
C ALA A 351 -23.50 2.29 19.99
N ALA A 352 -22.42 2.26 20.77
CA ALA A 352 -21.66 3.46 21.13
C ALA A 352 -20.95 4.07 19.90
N SER A 353 -20.31 3.27 19.05
CA SER A 353 -19.68 3.76 17.82
C SER A 353 -20.70 4.38 16.85
N ALA A 354 -21.89 3.79 16.72
CA ALA A 354 -22.97 4.34 15.91
C ALA A 354 -23.46 5.71 16.42
N ALA A 355 -23.56 5.87 17.76
CA ALA A 355 -23.90 7.15 18.36
C ALA A 355 -22.82 8.20 18.09
N LYS A 356 -21.54 7.84 18.23
CA LYS A 356 -20.40 8.71 17.89
C LYS A 356 -20.40 9.12 16.42
N LEU A 357 -20.67 8.18 15.52
CA LEU A 357 -20.77 8.44 14.08
C LEU A 357 -21.88 9.46 13.77
N LYS A 358 -23.09 9.25 14.33
CA LYS A 358 -24.22 10.17 14.16
C LYS A 358 -23.93 11.57 14.71
N ALA A 359 -23.14 11.67 15.79
CA ALA A 359 -22.72 12.92 16.38
C ALA A 359 -21.56 13.61 15.63
N GLY A 360 -21.00 13.00 14.57
CA GLY A 360 -19.81 13.51 13.88
C GLY A 360 -18.53 13.42 14.72
N ALA A 361 -18.52 12.62 15.78
CA ALA A 361 -17.42 12.48 16.71
C ALA A 361 -16.37 11.45 16.27
N LEU A 362 -16.65 10.65 15.22
CA LEU A 362 -15.67 9.77 14.58
C LEU A 362 -15.00 10.51 13.42
N SER A 363 -13.66 10.57 13.45
CA SER A 363 -12.90 11.05 12.30
C SER A 363 -13.04 10.06 11.15
N LEU A 364 -13.74 10.45 10.08
CA LEU A 364 -13.75 9.72 8.82
C LEU A 364 -12.44 9.92 8.03
N ALA A 365 -11.62 10.90 8.43
CA ALA A 365 -10.31 11.17 7.86
C ALA A 365 -9.27 10.18 8.43
N CYS A 366 -9.50 8.89 8.27
CA CYS A 366 -8.47 7.87 8.44
C CYS A 366 -7.36 8.17 7.41
N ARG A 367 -6.28 8.80 7.87
CA ARG A 367 -5.14 9.07 6.99
C ARG A 367 -4.49 7.74 6.66
N PRO A 368 -4.27 7.44 5.37
CA PRO A 368 -3.47 6.29 4.99
C PRO A 368 -2.19 6.27 5.83
N HIS A 369 -1.87 5.15 6.47
CA HIS A 369 -0.61 5.05 7.21
C HIS A 369 0.53 5.38 6.24
N ALA A 370 1.66 5.90 6.73
CA ALA A 370 2.82 6.24 5.88
C ALA A 370 3.33 5.08 5.00
N ARG A 371 2.83 3.87 5.28
CA ARG A 371 3.13 2.60 4.64
C ARG A 371 1.94 1.99 3.90
N THR A 372 0.99 2.80 3.46
CA THR A 372 -0.08 2.30 2.56
C THR A 372 0.59 1.66 1.35
N PRO A 373 0.20 0.42 0.99
CA PRO A 373 0.86 -0.31 -0.07
C PRO A 373 0.90 0.50 -1.36
N PHE A 374 2.11 0.71 -1.86
CA PHE A 374 2.37 1.26 -3.18
C PHE A 374 3.31 0.29 -3.88
N ARG A 375 3.32 0.36 -5.21
CA ARG A 375 4.22 -0.47 -6.03
C ARG A 375 5.28 0.39 -6.67
N ASN A 376 4.86 1.53 -7.21
CA ASN A 376 5.65 2.30 -8.17
C ASN A 376 5.85 3.74 -7.72
N VAL A 377 6.95 4.34 -8.16
CA VAL A 377 7.23 5.77 -8.01
C VAL A 377 7.51 6.40 -9.37
N LEU A 378 6.89 7.53 -9.61
CA LEU A 378 7.14 8.42 -10.73
C LEU A 378 7.63 9.77 -10.19
N LEU A 379 8.91 10.09 -10.39
CA LEU A 379 9.50 11.38 -10.05
C LEU A 379 9.53 12.26 -11.31
N LEU A 380 8.68 13.27 -11.36
CA LEU A 380 8.56 14.23 -12.46
C LEU A 380 9.25 15.54 -12.11
N GLY A 381 10.10 16.01 -13.01
CA GLY A 381 10.84 17.24 -12.88
C GLY A 381 10.40 18.30 -13.88
N TRP A 382 9.97 19.46 -13.39
CA TRP A 382 9.73 20.65 -14.23
C TRP A 382 10.93 21.60 -14.08
N ASP A 383 11.96 21.43 -14.90
CA ASP A 383 13.23 22.14 -14.76
C ASP A 383 13.02 23.66 -14.87
N GLY A 384 13.52 24.39 -13.88
CA GLY A 384 13.40 25.84 -13.82
C GLY A 384 12.01 26.39 -13.50
N ALA A 385 11.03 25.55 -13.12
CA ALA A 385 9.69 26.01 -12.77
C ALA A 385 9.66 26.85 -11.48
N ARG A 386 9.61 28.18 -11.64
CA ARG A 386 9.44 29.13 -10.54
C ARG A 386 8.13 28.91 -9.78
N ARG A 387 8.25 28.56 -8.49
CA ARG A 387 7.12 28.37 -7.55
C ARG A 387 6.06 29.47 -7.62
N GLY A 388 6.47 30.74 -7.64
CA GLY A 388 5.54 31.87 -7.64
C GLY A 388 4.59 31.86 -8.84
N ARG A 389 5.13 31.57 -10.03
CA ARG A 389 4.34 31.51 -11.26
C ARG A 389 3.39 30.32 -11.28
N VAL A 390 3.84 29.15 -10.79
CA VAL A 390 2.99 27.96 -10.66
C VAL A 390 1.80 28.23 -9.72
N LYS A 391 2.04 28.86 -8.56
CA LYS A 391 0.97 29.23 -7.62
C LYS A 391 -0.03 30.23 -8.22
N GLU A 392 0.45 31.21 -8.99
CA GLU A 392 -0.43 32.14 -9.70
C GLU A 392 -1.32 31.42 -10.72
N LEU A 393 -0.75 30.52 -11.53
CA LEU A 393 -1.52 29.76 -12.51
C LEU A 393 -2.53 28.79 -11.85
N LEU A 394 -2.20 28.20 -10.70
CA LEU A 394 -3.15 27.44 -9.88
C LEU A 394 -4.30 28.31 -9.38
N ALA A 395 -4.01 29.50 -8.85
CA ALA A 395 -5.04 30.44 -8.39
C ALA A 395 -5.97 30.89 -9.53
N LEU A 396 -5.43 31.02 -10.74
CA LEU A 396 -6.18 31.28 -11.98
C LEU A 396 -6.88 30.04 -12.56
N LYS A 397 -6.82 28.88 -11.88
CA LYS A 397 -7.39 27.59 -12.32
C LYS A 397 -6.89 27.12 -13.69
N LYS A 398 -5.65 27.49 -14.06
CA LYS A 398 -5.03 27.13 -15.34
C LYS A 398 -4.20 25.84 -15.30
N LEU A 399 -3.98 25.26 -14.12
CA LEU A 399 -3.25 24.00 -13.93
C LEU A 399 -4.17 22.92 -13.31
N PRO A 400 -5.24 22.48 -14.01
CA PRO A 400 -6.24 21.58 -13.45
C PRO A 400 -5.71 20.17 -13.15
N ASN A 401 -4.65 19.70 -13.81
CA ASN A 401 -4.09 18.37 -13.53
C ASN A 401 -3.20 18.39 -12.28
N LEU A 402 -2.42 19.46 -12.11
CA LEU A 402 -1.64 19.73 -10.92
C LEU A 402 -2.56 19.96 -9.72
N GLN A 403 -3.65 20.73 -9.90
CA GLN A 403 -4.65 20.90 -8.85
C GLN A 403 -5.23 19.55 -8.40
N ARG A 404 -5.59 18.66 -9.35
CA ARG A 404 -6.04 17.31 -8.98
C ARG A 404 -4.96 16.50 -8.26
N LEU A 405 -3.67 16.68 -8.59
CA LEU A 405 -2.59 15.98 -7.88
C LEU A 405 -2.47 16.49 -6.43
N ILE A 406 -2.67 17.80 -6.23
CA ILE A 406 -2.75 18.41 -4.89
C ILE A 406 -3.97 17.88 -4.14
N ASP A 407 -5.14 17.77 -4.79
CA ASP A 407 -6.37 17.29 -4.17
C ASP A 407 -6.26 15.81 -3.72
N ASP A 408 -5.52 14.99 -4.47
CA ASP A 408 -5.25 13.58 -4.13
C ASP A 408 -4.17 13.42 -3.06
N GLY A 409 -3.38 14.46 -2.79
CA GLY A 409 -2.35 14.45 -1.76
C GLY A 409 -2.08 15.84 -1.21
N ARG A 410 -0.99 16.47 -1.66
CA ARG A 410 -0.62 17.82 -1.17
C ARG A 410 0.45 18.54 -1.98
N TRP A 411 0.50 19.84 -1.71
CA TRP A 411 1.57 20.76 -2.05
C TRP A 411 2.50 21.00 -0.86
N LEU A 412 3.81 21.08 -1.10
CA LEU A 412 4.83 21.47 -0.14
C LEU A 412 5.69 22.62 -0.68
N ASP A 413 5.93 23.60 0.18
CA ASP A 413 6.92 24.65 -0.11
C ASP A 413 8.31 24.14 0.25
N THR A 414 9.08 23.74 -0.77
CA THR A 414 10.48 23.35 -0.60
C THR A 414 11.42 24.53 -0.86
N GLN A 415 12.68 24.37 -0.49
CA GLN A 415 13.71 25.35 -0.75
C GLN A 415 15.06 24.71 -1.08
N VAL A 416 16.01 25.55 -1.49
CA VAL A 416 17.42 25.20 -1.67
C VAL A 416 18.20 25.87 -0.56
N THR A 417 18.61 25.09 0.45
CA THR A 417 19.48 25.59 1.53
C THR A 417 20.97 25.46 1.20
N THR A 418 21.34 24.51 0.33
CA THR A 418 22.72 24.22 -0.07
C THR A 418 22.82 24.04 -1.58
N GLY A 419 24.00 24.28 -2.14
CA GLY A 419 24.27 24.11 -3.57
C GLY A 419 23.71 25.21 -4.49
N ALA A 420 24.05 25.12 -5.77
CA ALA A 420 23.63 26.08 -6.78
C ALA A 420 22.16 25.89 -7.17
N THR A 421 21.47 27.00 -7.42
CA THR A 421 20.11 27.00 -7.99
C THR A 421 20.20 26.86 -9.51
N ASP A 422 20.69 25.71 -9.98
CA ASP A 422 20.88 25.36 -11.39
C ASP A 422 20.62 23.86 -11.65
N THR A 423 20.38 23.49 -12.92
CA THR A 423 20.03 22.14 -13.37
C THR A 423 20.90 21.03 -12.78
N LYS A 424 22.23 21.13 -12.94
CA LYS A 424 23.16 20.05 -12.66
C LYS A 424 23.25 19.79 -11.16
N ALA A 425 23.42 20.84 -10.36
CA ALA A 425 23.45 20.70 -8.91
C ALA A 425 22.06 20.30 -8.39
N GLY A 426 20.99 20.89 -8.93
CA GLY A 426 19.63 20.66 -8.46
C GLY A 426 19.14 19.25 -8.65
N TRP A 427 19.21 18.69 -9.86
CA TRP A 427 18.81 17.31 -10.08
C TRP A 427 19.70 16.32 -9.34
N THR A 428 21.00 16.63 -9.19
CA THR A 428 21.91 15.80 -8.39
C THR A 428 21.44 15.74 -6.94
N GLN A 429 21.09 16.87 -6.30
CA GLN A 429 20.60 16.85 -4.92
C GLN A 429 19.25 16.16 -4.79
N ILE A 430 18.33 16.36 -5.73
CA ILE A 430 17.01 15.71 -5.72
C ILE A 430 17.13 14.18 -5.82
N LEU A 431 18.04 13.69 -6.67
CA LEU A 431 18.19 12.25 -6.95
C LEU A 431 19.16 11.53 -6.02
N THR A 432 19.89 12.24 -5.17
CA THR A 432 20.85 11.62 -4.22
C THR A 432 20.51 11.92 -2.77
N GLY A 433 19.86 13.06 -2.50
CA GLY A 433 19.61 13.54 -1.14
C GLY A 433 20.84 14.14 -0.46
N TYR A 434 21.93 14.35 -1.20
CA TYR A 434 23.20 14.84 -0.67
C TYR A 434 23.47 16.30 -0.99
N ASP A 435 24.39 16.88 -0.23
CA ASP A 435 25.01 18.16 -0.53
C ASP A 435 26.17 18.00 -1.55
N PRO A 436 26.57 19.08 -2.26
CA PRO A 436 27.66 19.05 -3.23
C PRO A 436 29.00 18.50 -2.70
N GLU A 437 29.25 18.62 -1.39
CA GLU A 437 30.44 18.12 -0.72
C GLU A 437 30.57 16.60 -0.80
N VAL A 438 29.45 15.88 -0.85
CA VAL A 438 29.41 14.42 -0.99
C VAL A 438 29.43 14.01 -2.47
N THR A 439 28.62 14.68 -3.29
CA THR A 439 28.43 14.30 -4.70
C THR A 439 29.53 14.79 -5.64
N GLY A 440 30.28 15.82 -5.23
CA GLY A 440 31.24 16.51 -6.08
C GLY A 440 30.61 17.40 -7.15
N VAL A 441 29.28 17.62 -7.13
CA VAL A 441 28.54 18.39 -8.15
C VAL A 441 28.05 19.72 -7.57
N TYR A 442 28.78 20.80 -7.86
CA TYR A 442 28.53 22.12 -7.29
C TYR A 442 27.76 23.07 -8.21
N ASP A 443 28.00 23.02 -9.53
CA ASP A 443 27.38 23.93 -10.50
C ASP A 443 27.32 23.37 -11.93
N ASN A 444 26.53 24.03 -12.78
CA ASN A 444 26.38 23.72 -14.21
C ASN A 444 27.68 23.84 -15.03
N ARG A 445 28.71 24.55 -14.54
CA ARG A 445 29.76 25.10 -15.41
C ARG A 445 31.09 24.40 -15.27
N LEU A 446 31.75 24.55 -14.13
CA LEU A 446 33.17 24.22 -14.00
C LEU A 446 33.50 23.42 -12.73
N ARG A 447 32.52 23.23 -11.84
CA ARG A 447 32.73 22.48 -10.60
C ARG A 447 31.77 21.32 -10.51
N TYR A 448 32.08 20.24 -11.23
CA TYR A 448 31.33 18.99 -11.14
C TYR A 448 32.23 17.77 -11.42
N GLY A 449 31.77 16.60 -10.98
CA GLY A 449 32.32 15.29 -11.34
C GLY A 449 31.20 14.28 -11.60
N ALA A 450 31.57 12.99 -11.72
CA ALA A 450 30.59 11.91 -11.64
C ALA A 450 30.08 11.78 -10.21
N ILE A 451 28.78 11.54 -10.07
CA ILE A 451 28.18 11.15 -8.80
C ILE A 451 28.81 9.80 -8.39
N PRO A 452 29.19 9.61 -7.11
CA PRO A 452 29.74 8.34 -6.67
C PRO A 452 28.76 7.19 -6.89
N ALA A 453 29.31 6.00 -7.19
CA ALA A 453 28.51 4.82 -7.47
C ALA A 453 27.64 4.43 -6.27
N GLY A 454 26.36 4.13 -6.51
CA GLY A 454 25.43 3.74 -5.45
C GLY A 454 24.79 4.89 -4.69
N ASP A 455 25.06 6.16 -5.05
CA ASP A 455 24.51 7.31 -4.34
C ASP A 455 23.17 7.78 -4.85
N THR A 456 22.81 7.49 -6.10
CA THR A 456 21.51 7.89 -6.64
C THR A 456 20.39 6.96 -6.16
N VAL A 457 19.18 7.52 -6.01
CA VAL A 457 17.95 6.77 -5.71
C VAL A 457 17.78 5.54 -6.60
N PRO A 458 17.83 5.61 -7.94
CA PRO A 458 17.66 4.42 -8.77
C PRO A 458 18.74 3.36 -8.53
N GLU A 459 20.01 3.73 -8.27
CA GLU A 459 21.04 2.75 -7.93
C GLU A 459 20.78 2.07 -6.57
N ARG A 460 20.34 2.84 -5.56
CA ARG A 460 20.00 2.30 -4.23
C ARG A 460 18.79 1.36 -4.29
N LEU A 461 17.76 1.74 -5.06
CA LEU A 461 16.62 0.87 -5.29
C LEU A 461 17.02 -0.40 -6.04
N LYS A 462 17.90 -0.30 -7.04
CA LYS A 462 18.40 -1.47 -7.76
C LYS A 462 19.22 -2.38 -6.85
N ALA A 463 20.02 -1.83 -5.94
CA ALA A 463 20.78 -2.61 -4.97
C ALA A 463 19.86 -3.34 -3.96
N ALA A 464 18.75 -2.70 -3.55
CA ALA A 464 17.83 -3.27 -2.56
C ALA A 464 16.89 -4.35 -3.14
N PHE A 465 16.40 -4.16 -4.37
CA PHE A 465 15.36 -5.02 -4.96
C PHE A 465 15.84 -5.84 -6.17
N GLY A 466 17.03 -5.56 -6.71
CA GLY A 466 17.59 -6.31 -7.82
C GLY A 466 16.67 -6.35 -9.06
N PRO A 467 16.34 -7.54 -9.60
CA PRO A 467 15.45 -7.67 -10.75
C PRO A 467 13.98 -7.34 -10.43
N ASP A 468 13.58 -7.33 -9.16
CA ASP A 468 12.19 -7.11 -8.73
C ASP A 468 11.77 -5.64 -8.84
N ILE A 469 12.67 -4.74 -9.24
CA ILE A 469 12.35 -3.35 -9.61
C ILE A 469 13.02 -2.95 -10.92
N ARG A 470 12.27 -2.23 -11.75
CA ARG A 470 12.77 -1.53 -12.93
C ARG A 470 13.09 -0.08 -12.57
N THR A 471 14.26 0.39 -12.97
CA THR A 471 14.75 1.75 -12.69
C THR A 471 15.00 2.48 -14.00
N LEU A 472 14.33 3.61 -14.19
CA LEU A 472 14.33 4.35 -15.45
C LEU A 472 14.68 5.81 -15.24
N PHE A 473 15.42 6.37 -16.19
CA PHE A 473 15.85 7.76 -16.20
C PHE A 473 15.60 8.36 -17.58
N LEU A 474 14.65 9.29 -17.67
CA LEU A 474 14.29 10.00 -18.89
C LEU A 474 14.58 11.50 -18.71
N ALA A 475 15.22 12.16 -19.66
CA ALA A 475 15.48 13.60 -19.54
C ALA A 475 15.39 14.33 -20.88
N GLY A 476 14.73 15.49 -20.87
CA GLY A 476 14.75 16.45 -21.97
C GLY A 476 16.17 16.94 -22.22
N LYS A 477 16.85 17.37 -21.16
CA LYS A 477 18.20 17.92 -21.27
C LYS A 477 19.24 16.84 -21.56
N ARG A 478 20.06 17.10 -22.58
CA ARG A 478 21.29 16.33 -22.86
C ARG A 478 22.47 16.81 -22.01
N GLY A 479 22.64 18.13 -21.94
CA GLY A 479 23.63 18.79 -21.10
C GLY A 479 23.13 18.83 -19.65
N ASN A 480 24.04 19.07 -18.70
CA ASN A 480 23.75 19.08 -17.26
C ASN A 480 23.36 17.71 -16.66
N LEU A 481 22.43 16.96 -17.28
CA LEU A 481 22.08 15.56 -16.94
C LEU A 481 22.82 14.55 -17.82
N GLY A 482 24.07 14.85 -18.17
CA GLY A 482 24.87 14.08 -19.12
C GLY A 482 25.60 12.86 -18.53
N THR A 483 26.14 12.03 -19.42
CA THR A 483 26.79 10.74 -19.12
C THR A 483 28.19 10.61 -19.70
N ARG A 484 28.78 11.71 -20.22
CA ARG A 484 30.12 11.68 -20.82
C ARG A 484 31.16 11.22 -19.79
N GLY A 485 32.12 10.41 -20.24
CA GLY A 485 33.30 10.07 -19.46
C GLY A 485 34.31 11.21 -19.43
N PRO A 486 35.63 10.92 -19.35
CA PRO A 486 36.65 11.95 -19.38
C PRO A 486 36.47 12.90 -20.56
N HIS A 487 36.41 14.19 -20.29
CA HIS A 487 36.20 15.22 -21.31
C HIS A 487 36.86 16.54 -20.92
N LYS A 488 37.04 17.41 -21.92
CA LYS A 488 37.64 18.73 -21.75
C LYS A 488 36.64 19.83 -22.08
N ILE A 489 36.71 20.94 -21.36
CA ILE A 489 35.91 22.15 -21.59
C ILE A 489 36.83 23.36 -21.60
N CYS A 490 36.62 24.26 -22.55
CA CYS A 490 37.27 25.57 -22.53
C CYS A 490 36.45 26.55 -21.68
N ALA A 491 36.98 26.95 -20.53
CA ALA A 491 36.29 27.80 -19.56
C ALA A 491 36.07 29.23 -20.03
N ASN A 492 36.92 29.74 -20.94
CA ASN A 492 36.88 31.11 -21.44
C ASN A 492 36.47 31.23 -22.93
N CYS A 493 36.13 30.13 -23.60
CA CYS A 493 35.63 30.15 -24.97
C CYS A 493 34.14 30.55 -25.01
N GLU A 494 33.71 31.26 -26.07
CA GLU A 494 32.31 31.66 -26.25
C GLU A 494 31.34 30.48 -26.17
N ARG A 495 30.16 30.74 -25.58
CA ARG A 495 29.15 29.72 -25.34
C ARG A 495 28.49 29.28 -26.62
N GLY A 496 28.74 28.03 -26.96
CA GLY A 496 27.95 27.28 -27.92
C GLY A 496 28.74 26.04 -28.29
N VAL A 497 28.16 24.86 -28.06
CA VAL A 497 28.71 23.55 -28.42
C VAL A 497 29.65 22.93 -27.36
N TYR A 498 29.04 22.30 -26.35
CA TYR A 498 29.64 21.23 -25.56
C TYR A 498 29.95 20.00 -26.45
N ARG A 499 30.99 20.03 -27.27
CA ARG A 499 31.43 18.84 -28.00
C ARG A 499 32.94 18.89 -28.18
N ASP A 500 33.57 17.78 -27.80
CA ASP A 500 34.83 17.16 -28.25
C ASP A 500 35.97 18.06 -28.78
N GLU A 501 37.23 17.64 -28.59
CA GLU A 501 38.43 18.39 -29.02
C GLU A 501 38.39 18.85 -30.51
N LYS A 502 37.56 18.19 -31.32
CA LYS A 502 37.33 18.47 -32.75
C LYS A 502 36.49 19.72 -33.07
N LEU A 503 35.91 20.43 -32.10
CA LEU A 503 34.97 21.56 -32.34
C LEU A 503 35.40 22.93 -31.80
N PHE A 504 36.63 23.08 -31.28
CA PHE A 504 37.19 24.41 -30.95
C PHE A 504 37.51 25.31 -32.18
N VAL A 505 37.06 24.90 -33.37
CA VAL A 505 37.36 25.54 -34.66
C VAL A 505 36.67 26.90 -34.82
N HIS A 506 35.64 27.19 -34.02
CA HIS A 506 34.87 28.45 -34.08
C HIS A 506 35.06 29.38 -32.86
N SER A 507 35.99 29.09 -31.95
CA SER A 507 36.23 29.99 -30.81
C SER A 507 37.04 31.22 -31.23
N LEU A 508 36.55 32.42 -30.90
CA LEU A 508 37.31 33.68 -31.02
C LEU A 508 38.53 33.74 -30.08
N VAL A 509 38.66 32.78 -29.14
CA VAL A 509 39.82 32.67 -28.24
C VAL A 509 40.93 31.86 -28.95
N PRO A 510 42.12 32.47 -29.16
CA PRO A 510 43.27 31.79 -29.75
C PRO A 510 43.65 30.52 -28.96
N PRO A 511 44.06 29.41 -29.62
CA PRO A 511 44.38 28.13 -28.97
C PRO A 511 45.28 28.24 -27.73
N GLU A 512 46.31 29.08 -27.79
CA GLU A 512 47.28 29.31 -26.73
C GLU A 512 46.73 30.08 -25.51
N LYS A 513 45.56 30.71 -25.66
CA LYS A 513 44.88 31.47 -24.59
C LYS A 513 43.66 30.72 -24.02
N ARG A 514 43.41 29.49 -24.47
CA ARG A 514 42.25 28.69 -24.02
C ARG A 514 42.52 28.12 -22.64
N ASP A 515 41.63 28.41 -21.70
CA ASP A 515 41.62 27.78 -20.38
C ASP A 515 40.91 26.43 -20.50
N ILE A 516 41.67 25.37 -20.82
CA ILE A 516 41.15 24.01 -20.94
C ILE A 516 41.11 23.34 -19.57
N ARG A 517 39.91 22.92 -19.17
CA ARG A 517 39.65 22.18 -17.93
C ARG A 517 39.30 20.74 -18.26
N GLU A 518 39.92 19.82 -17.53
CA GLU A 518 39.66 18.39 -17.64
C GLU A 518 38.66 17.96 -16.57
N PHE A 519 37.71 17.12 -16.98
CA PHE A 519 36.68 16.55 -16.12
C PHE A 519 36.76 15.05 -16.23
N ALA A 520 36.71 14.36 -15.08
CA ALA A 520 36.71 12.91 -15.05
C ALA A 520 35.45 12.31 -15.71
N ALA A 521 34.28 12.93 -15.50
CA ALA A 521 33.02 12.51 -16.09
C ALA A 521 31.89 13.53 -15.78
N GLU A 522 30.77 13.40 -16.48
CA GLU A 522 29.51 14.06 -16.13
C GLU A 522 28.76 13.32 -14.99
N PRO A 523 27.85 14.00 -14.27
CA PRO A 523 27.24 13.47 -13.05
C PRO A 523 26.66 12.06 -13.18
N TYR A 524 25.90 11.78 -14.24
CA TYR A 524 25.19 10.50 -14.40
C TYR A 524 25.97 9.46 -15.21
N HIS A 525 27.27 9.68 -15.45
CA HIS A 525 28.11 8.71 -16.17
C HIS A 525 28.05 7.32 -15.54
N VAL A 526 28.13 7.22 -14.21
CA VAL A 526 28.06 5.93 -13.51
C VAL A 526 26.64 5.40 -13.50
N THR A 527 25.67 6.21 -13.06
CA THR A 527 24.26 5.84 -12.93
C THR A 527 23.67 5.28 -14.22
N ALA A 528 23.97 5.87 -15.38
CA ALA A 528 23.46 5.42 -16.67
C ALA A 528 23.81 3.97 -17.04
N ARG A 529 24.82 3.37 -16.39
CA ARG A 529 25.22 1.97 -16.58
C ARG A 529 24.67 1.02 -15.52
N LYS A 530 23.95 1.56 -14.54
CA LYS A 530 23.44 0.84 -13.36
C LYS A 530 21.91 0.79 -13.32
N VAL A 531 21.23 1.57 -14.15
CA VAL A 531 19.78 1.57 -14.29
C VAL A 531 19.33 0.75 -15.50
N ASP A 532 18.05 0.38 -15.54
CA ASP A 532 17.50 -0.51 -16.57
C ASP A 532 17.20 0.21 -17.90
N ASP A 533 16.88 1.50 -17.86
CA ASP A 533 16.65 2.35 -19.04
C ASP A 533 17.15 3.76 -18.74
N PHE A 534 18.08 4.27 -19.56
CA PHE A 534 18.60 5.63 -19.45
C PHE A 534 18.54 6.30 -20.82
N GLU A 535 17.73 7.35 -20.93
CA GLU A 535 17.60 8.15 -22.14
C GLU A 535 17.58 9.64 -21.79
N ASN A 536 18.55 10.39 -22.29
CA ASN A 536 18.60 11.84 -22.13
C ASN A 536 18.71 12.55 -23.48
N GLY A 537 18.49 13.86 -23.51
CA GLY A 537 18.48 14.61 -24.75
C GLY A 537 17.25 14.37 -25.61
N LEU A 538 16.13 14.00 -24.97
CA LEU A 538 14.82 13.89 -25.63
C LEU A 538 14.34 15.25 -26.16
N GLY A 539 14.83 16.35 -25.58
CA GLY A 539 14.46 17.71 -25.94
C GLY A 539 13.06 18.01 -25.43
N THR A 540 12.11 18.11 -26.36
CA THR A 540 10.78 18.66 -26.09
C THR A 540 9.93 17.81 -25.13
N MET A 541 8.99 18.46 -24.44
CA MET A 541 8.02 17.83 -23.55
C MET A 541 7.19 16.78 -24.26
N ASP A 542 7.00 16.92 -25.57
CA ASP A 542 6.27 15.93 -26.36
C ASP A 542 7.05 14.63 -26.50
N HIS A 543 8.37 14.70 -26.68
CA HIS A 543 9.21 13.51 -26.71
C HIS A 543 9.35 12.89 -25.32
N VAL A 544 9.58 13.70 -24.28
CA VAL A 544 9.65 13.20 -22.89
C VAL A 544 8.33 12.56 -22.48
N GLY A 545 7.22 13.26 -22.69
CA GLY A 545 5.88 12.77 -22.39
C GLY A 545 5.55 11.48 -23.13
N SER A 546 5.82 11.42 -24.43
CA SER A 546 5.58 10.21 -25.23
C SER A 546 6.46 9.04 -24.77
N ALA A 547 7.73 9.29 -24.43
CA ALA A 547 8.62 8.30 -23.87
C ALA A 547 8.06 7.73 -22.55
N ILE A 548 7.55 8.57 -21.65
CA ILE A 548 6.93 8.11 -20.40
C ILE A 548 5.73 7.18 -20.71
N LEU A 549 4.82 7.58 -21.60
CA LEU A 549 3.63 6.78 -21.92
C LEU A 549 3.97 5.40 -22.50
N ASP A 550 5.00 5.34 -23.36
CA ASP A 550 5.53 4.09 -23.90
C ASP A 550 6.11 3.19 -22.79
N ARG A 551 6.99 3.73 -21.95
CA ARG A 551 7.61 2.99 -20.83
C ARG A 551 6.56 2.46 -19.85
N LEU A 552 5.56 3.27 -19.50
CA LEU A 552 4.46 2.82 -18.63
C LEU A 552 3.72 1.62 -19.21
N GLY A 553 3.51 1.58 -20.53
CA GLY A 553 2.90 0.43 -21.20
C GLY A 553 3.71 -0.86 -21.04
N ARG A 554 5.04 -0.77 -21.16
CA ARG A 554 5.98 -1.90 -20.99
C ARG A 554 6.13 -2.35 -19.54
N LEU A 555 5.96 -1.43 -18.59
CA LEU A 555 6.13 -1.66 -17.16
C LEU A 555 4.85 -2.08 -16.43
N ARG A 556 3.75 -2.33 -17.15
CA ARG A 556 2.44 -2.61 -16.56
C ARG A 556 2.47 -3.67 -15.45
N ASP A 557 3.17 -4.76 -15.71
CA ASP A 557 3.24 -5.90 -14.80
C ASP A 557 4.52 -5.90 -13.94
N ASP A 558 5.34 -4.83 -14.01
CA ASP A 558 6.58 -4.66 -13.26
C ASP A 558 6.41 -3.67 -12.11
N ARG A 559 7.27 -3.80 -11.08
CA ARG A 559 7.48 -2.73 -10.10
C ARG A 559 8.49 -1.73 -10.68
N PHE A 560 8.26 -0.43 -10.53
CA PHE A 560 9.20 0.55 -11.09
C PHE A 560 9.44 1.83 -10.26
N PHE A 561 10.64 2.38 -10.48
CA PHE A 561 10.97 3.78 -10.24
C PHE A 561 11.29 4.43 -11.59
N LEU A 562 10.60 5.51 -11.94
CA LEU A 562 10.85 6.29 -13.15
C LEU A 562 11.11 7.75 -12.78
N PHE A 563 12.29 8.25 -13.12
CA PHE A 563 12.59 9.68 -13.14
C PHE A 563 12.38 10.24 -14.54
N ALA A 564 11.68 11.37 -14.66
CA ALA A 564 11.54 12.11 -15.91
C ALA A 564 11.72 13.62 -15.71
N GLU A 565 12.63 14.22 -16.45
CA GLU A 565 12.88 15.67 -16.47
C GLU A 565 12.35 16.32 -17.76
N PHE A 566 11.65 17.44 -17.60
CA PHE A 566 11.13 18.29 -18.67
C PHE A 566 11.86 19.64 -18.66
N GLU A 567 12.51 19.97 -19.78
CA GLU A 567 13.46 21.09 -19.86
C GLU A 567 12.80 22.44 -20.18
N GLU A 568 11.52 22.43 -20.57
CA GLU A 568 10.89 23.57 -21.25
C GLU A 568 10.83 24.85 -20.44
N PRO A 569 10.46 24.86 -19.14
CA PRO A 569 10.37 26.11 -18.41
C PRO A 569 11.75 26.79 -18.31
N ASP A 570 12.82 26.03 -18.11
CA ASP A 570 14.18 26.55 -18.10
C ASP A 570 14.61 27.12 -19.47
N GLU A 571 14.40 26.36 -20.55
CA GLU A 571 14.75 26.80 -21.91
C GLU A 571 13.97 28.07 -22.31
N GLN A 572 12.66 28.12 -22.04
CA GLN A 572 11.85 29.30 -22.32
C GLN A 572 12.20 30.46 -21.39
N GLY A 573 12.50 30.21 -20.11
CA GLY A 573 12.89 31.23 -19.15
C GLY A 573 14.20 31.91 -19.54
N HIS A 574 15.18 31.14 -20.04
CA HIS A 574 16.42 31.68 -20.57
C HIS A 574 16.24 32.46 -21.87
N ARG A 575 15.40 31.96 -22.79
CA ARG A 575 15.18 32.62 -24.08
C ARG A 575 14.35 33.89 -23.96
N TYR A 576 13.28 33.84 -23.18
CA TYR A 576 12.22 34.85 -23.17
C TYR A 576 11.93 35.50 -21.82
N HIS A 577 12.58 35.11 -20.70
CA HIS A 577 12.29 35.49 -19.30
C HIS A 577 11.03 34.85 -18.70
N GLU A 578 10.98 34.69 -17.38
CA GLU A 578 9.90 33.93 -16.70
C GLU A 578 8.51 34.56 -16.76
N ASP A 579 8.41 35.87 -17.04
CA ASP A 579 7.13 36.56 -17.20
C ASP A 579 6.53 36.42 -18.61
N SER A 580 7.19 35.69 -19.52
CA SER A 580 6.80 35.63 -20.93
C SER A 580 5.56 34.76 -21.16
N ALA A 581 4.96 34.87 -22.35
CA ALA A 581 3.90 33.95 -22.75
C ALA A 581 4.46 32.53 -22.91
N GLU A 582 5.63 32.39 -23.51
CA GLU A 582 6.30 31.12 -23.78
C GLU A 582 6.63 30.35 -22.49
N TYR A 583 7.11 31.04 -21.45
CA TYR A 583 7.36 30.41 -20.15
C TYR A 583 6.05 29.95 -19.49
N ARG A 584 4.97 30.73 -19.62
CA ARG A 584 3.64 30.34 -19.11
C ARG A 584 3.09 29.15 -19.90
N ASP A 585 3.19 29.18 -21.23
CA ASP A 585 2.71 28.12 -22.11
C ASP A 585 3.48 26.81 -21.88
N ALA A 586 4.78 26.89 -21.54
CA ALA A 586 5.54 25.73 -21.10
C ALA A 586 4.90 25.08 -19.85
N LEU A 587 4.57 25.85 -18.81
CA LEU A 587 3.91 25.32 -17.61
C LEU A 587 2.51 24.74 -17.90
N LEU A 588 1.75 25.36 -18.81
CA LEU A 588 0.44 24.84 -19.24
C LEU A 588 0.59 23.51 -20.00
N GLY A 589 1.60 23.40 -20.87
CA GLY A 589 1.92 22.17 -21.59
C GLY A 589 2.33 21.03 -20.66
N LEU A 590 3.14 21.32 -19.64
CA LEU A 590 3.51 20.33 -18.63
C LEU A 590 2.33 19.86 -17.77
N ASP A 591 1.39 20.73 -17.44
CA ASP A 591 0.14 20.32 -16.77
C ASP A 591 -0.70 19.40 -17.66
N ALA A 592 -0.79 19.69 -18.96
CA ALA A 592 -1.47 18.81 -19.91
C ALA A 592 -0.79 17.42 -20.00
N TRP A 593 0.54 17.37 -20.01
CA TRP A 593 1.30 16.12 -19.99
C TRP A 593 1.13 15.34 -18.68
N LEU A 594 1.11 16.01 -17.53
CA LEU A 594 0.75 15.39 -16.25
C LEU A 594 -0.63 14.72 -16.34
N GLY A 595 -1.60 15.39 -16.98
CA GLY A 595 -2.92 14.81 -17.25
C GLY A 595 -2.89 13.52 -18.05
N ARG A 596 -2.14 13.51 -19.17
CA ARG A 596 -2.00 12.34 -20.04
C ARG A 596 -1.30 11.17 -19.33
N ILE A 597 -0.25 11.46 -18.56
CA ILE A 597 0.47 10.46 -17.75
C ILE A 597 -0.46 9.83 -16.72
N ARG A 598 -1.22 10.65 -15.98
CA ARG A 598 -2.19 10.16 -14.99
C ARG A 598 -3.29 9.32 -15.63
N GLN A 599 -3.82 9.76 -16.77
CA GLN A 599 -4.80 8.98 -17.52
C GLN A 599 -4.21 7.61 -17.93
N ARG A 600 -2.97 7.58 -18.40
CA ARG A 600 -2.30 6.34 -18.79
C ARG A 600 -2.12 5.38 -17.61
N LEU A 601 -1.79 5.89 -16.43
CA LEU A 601 -1.77 5.08 -15.21
C LEU A 601 -3.14 4.47 -14.91
N THR A 602 -4.23 5.24 -15.04
CA THR A 602 -5.60 4.73 -14.85
C THR A 602 -5.95 3.65 -15.89
N GLU A 603 -5.63 3.86 -17.17
CA GLU A 603 -5.85 2.87 -18.24
C GLU A 603 -5.14 1.54 -17.96
N LEU A 604 -3.92 1.62 -17.42
CA LEU A 604 -3.11 0.46 -17.04
C LEU A 604 -3.47 -0.13 -15.67
N LYS A 605 -4.40 0.50 -14.93
CA LYS A 605 -4.79 0.16 -13.55
C LYS A 605 -3.63 0.27 -12.54
N LEU A 606 -2.73 1.22 -12.78
CA LEU A 606 -1.56 1.52 -11.95
C LEU A 606 -1.75 2.77 -11.08
N ASP A 607 -2.82 3.53 -11.30
CA ASP A 607 -3.09 4.82 -10.64
C ASP A 607 -3.12 4.72 -9.11
N ARG A 608 -3.71 3.64 -8.58
CA ARG A 608 -3.76 3.39 -7.12
C ARG A 608 -2.48 2.79 -6.54
N GLN A 609 -1.54 2.36 -7.38
CA GLN A 609 -0.28 1.75 -6.96
C GLN A 609 0.93 2.64 -7.22
N THR A 610 0.75 3.82 -7.81
CA THR A 610 1.84 4.70 -8.25
C THR A 610 1.81 6.01 -7.49
N LEU A 611 2.89 6.27 -6.75
CA LEU A 611 3.14 7.57 -6.14
C LEU A 611 3.82 8.48 -7.16
N ILE A 612 3.31 9.69 -7.31
CA ILE A 612 3.88 10.73 -8.15
C ILE A 612 4.50 11.78 -7.25
N TYR A 613 5.77 12.08 -7.45
CA TYR A 613 6.45 13.24 -6.86
C TYR A 613 6.78 14.20 -7.99
N LEU A 614 6.17 15.37 -8.01
CA LEU A 614 6.40 16.41 -9.01
C LEU A 614 7.14 17.57 -8.36
N THR A 615 8.33 17.90 -8.85
CA THR A 615 9.18 18.93 -8.24
C THR A 615 9.90 19.78 -9.29
N THR A 616 10.63 20.78 -8.80
CA THR A 616 11.51 21.66 -9.57
C THR A 616 12.85 21.76 -8.84
N ASP A 617 13.93 21.80 -9.61
CA ASP A 617 15.30 21.85 -9.12
C ASP A 617 15.74 23.28 -8.77
N HIS A 618 15.24 24.28 -9.51
CA HIS A 618 15.36 25.70 -9.22
C HIS A 618 14.17 26.53 -9.75
N GLY A 619 14.30 27.85 -9.74
CA GLY A 619 13.37 28.78 -10.38
C GLY A 619 14.09 30.01 -10.92
N PHE A 620 13.36 30.96 -11.49
CA PHE A 620 13.92 32.18 -12.09
C PHE A 620 13.79 33.41 -11.19
N LYS A 621 14.72 34.36 -11.39
CA LYS A 621 14.60 35.71 -10.85
C LYS A 621 13.32 36.33 -11.42
N PRO A 622 12.48 36.98 -10.58
CA PRO A 622 11.27 37.63 -11.06
C PRO A 622 11.53 38.56 -12.25
N GLY A 623 10.82 38.39 -13.37
CA GLY A 623 10.99 39.15 -14.60
C GLY A 623 12.35 38.99 -15.31
N GLY A 624 13.17 38.03 -14.90
CA GLY A 624 14.53 37.83 -15.38
C GLY A 624 14.74 36.55 -16.19
N LYS A 625 15.90 36.46 -16.83
CA LYS A 625 16.39 35.28 -17.60
C LYS A 625 17.40 34.42 -16.83
N GLY A 626 17.60 34.70 -15.55
CA GLY A 626 18.62 34.06 -14.73
C GLY A 626 18.00 33.42 -13.49
N HIS A 627 18.60 32.31 -13.06
CA HIS A 627 18.14 31.50 -11.94
C HIS A 627 19.11 31.53 -10.74
N ARG A 628 20.14 32.39 -10.76
CA ARG A 628 21.12 32.48 -9.66
C ARG A 628 20.46 32.97 -8.36
N ALA A 629 20.75 32.27 -7.26
CA ALA A 629 20.24 32.57 -5.92
C ALA A 629 18.71 32.64 -5.86
N GLN A 630 18.03 31.68 -6.52
CA GLN A 630 16.58 31.53 -6.49
C GLN A 630 16.19 30.27 -5.70
N PRO A 631 16.19 30.32 -4.36
CA PRO A 631 16.11 29.12 -3.54
C PRO A 631 14.68 28.57 -3.37
N ARG A 632 13.65 29.23 -3.91
CA ARG A 632 12.25 28.83 -3.70
C ARG A 632 11.83 27.79 -4.73
N THR A 633 11.68 26.55 -4.28
CA THR A 633 11.22 25.40 -5.08
C THR A 633 9.89 24.87 -4.52
N PHE A 634 9.38 23.77 -5.07
CA PHE A 634 8.17 23.12 -4.55
C PHE A 634 8.20 21.62 -4.80
N LEU A 635 7.34 20.90 -4.06
CA LEU A 635 7.03 19.49 -4.30
C LEU A 635 5.51 19.32 -4.25
N VAL A 636 4.94 18.61 -5.22
CA VAL A 636 3.54 18.18 -5.23
C VAL A 636 3.50 16.67 -5.33
N THR A 637 2.65 16.03 -4.52
CA THR A 637 2.55 14.57 -4.52
C THR A 637 1.15 14.08 -4.18
N ASN A 638 0.79 12.90 -4.71
CA ASN A 638 -0.37 12.12 -4.25
C ASN A 638 -0.01 11.15 -3.11
N ASP A 639 1.21 11.22 -2.54
CA ASP A 639 1.61 10.36 -1.43
C ASP A 639 0.98 10.86 -0.12
N PRO A 640 -0.01 10.14 0.44
CA PRO A 640 -0.68 10.56 1.67
C PRO A 640 0.23 10.46 2.90
N ALA A 641 1.34 9.73 2.78
CA ALA A 641 2.32 9.54 3.84
C ALA A 641 3.10 10.82 4.15
N VAL A 642 3.25 11.71 3.16
CA VAL A 642 3.99 12.96 3.34
C VAL A 642 3.24 13.86 4.31
N SER A 643 3.82 14.10 5.49
CA SER A 643 3.15 14.77 6.62
C SER A 643 3.63 16.21 6.84
N ARG A 644 4.84 16.55 6.37
CA ARG A 644 5.44 17.88 6.48
C ARG A 644 4.85 18.87 5.47
N SER A 645 4.88 20.17 5.81
CA SER A 645 4.38 21.27 4.95
C SER A 645 5.49 22.06 4.25
N THR A 646 6.74 21.87 4.69
CA THR A 646 7.94 22.50 4.13
C THR A 646 9.09 21.49 4.09
N GLY A 647 10.10 21.77 3.28
CA GLY A 647 11.29 20.92 3.17
C GLY A 647 12.39 21.54 2.32
N ASP A 648 13.40 20.76 2.00
CA ASP A 648 14.46 21.09 1.05
C ASP A 648 14.35 20.21 -0.21
N ARG A 649 14.89 20.63 -1.36
CA ARG A 649 14.90 19.78 -2.57
C ARG A 649 15.59 18.43 -2.34
N ARG A 650 16.62 18.38 -1.48
CA ARG A 650 17.33 17.14 -1.11
C ARG A 650 16.48 16.14 -0.30
N ASP A 651 15.38 16.60 0.31
CA ASP A 651 14.47 15.72 1.07
C ASP A 651 13.71 14.74 0.18
N THR A 652 13.64 15.01 -1.14
CA THR A 652 12.96 14.16 -2.12
C THR A 652 13.54 12.74 -2.15
N ALA A 653 14.87 12.59 -2.22
CA ALA A 653 15.51 11.28 -2.24
C ALA A 653 15.28 10.50 -0.94
N ALA A 654 15.47 11.16 0.21
CA ALA A 654 15.25 10.54 1.53
C ALA A 654 13.80 10.06 1.67
N THR A 655 12.83 10.85 1.22
CA THR A 655 11.41 10.49 1.24
C THR A 655 11.12 9.28 0.37
N ILE A 656 11.64 9.24 -0.87
CA ILE A 656 11.41 8.12 -1.78
C ILE A 656 12.03 6.83 -1.21
N LEU A 657 13.26 6.89 -0.71
CA LEU A 657 13.93 5.74 -0.10
C LEU A 657 13.16 5.22 1.12
N ASP A 658 12.75 6.12 2.02
CA ASP A 658 11.93 5.77 3.19
C ASP A 658 10.60 5.14 2.77
N ARG A 659 9.94 5.68 1.73
CA ARG A 659 8.72 5.06 1.19
C ARG A 659 8.96 3.64 0.71
N PHE A 660 10.10 3.35 0.08
CA PHE A 660 10.49 2.00 -0.31
C PHE A 660 10.95 1.11 0.86
N GLY A 661 10.92 1.60 2.10
CA GLY A 661 11.36 0.85 3.29
C GLY A 661 12.87 0.85 3.49
N ILE A 662 13.60 1.70 2.76
CA ILE A 662 15.04 1.89 2.94
C ILE A 662 15.21 3.05 3.92
N ASP A 663 15.62 2.73 5.15
CA ASP A 663 15.76 3.74 6.21
C ASP A 663 16.83 4.78 5.85
N PRO A 664 16.46 6.06 5.63
CA PRO A 664 17.39 7.11 5.21
C PRO A 664 18.44 7.44 6.27
N THR A 665 18.22 7.07 7.54
CA THR A 665 19.17 7.30 8.64
C THR A 665 20.31 6.28 8.69
N HIS A 666 20.10 5.12 8.06
CA HIS A 666 21.08 4.03 7.97
C HIS A 666 21.77 3.96 6.60
N VAL A 667 21.48 4.91 5.71
CA VAL A 667 22.19 5.07 4.45
C VAL A 667 23.62 5.58 4.71
N ASN A 668 24.60 5.00 4.00
CA ASN A 668 25.99 5.43 4.04
C ASN A 668 26.41 6.00 2.67
N PRO A 669 27.03 7.19 2.62
CA PRO A 669 27.13 8.18 3.71
C PRO A 669 25.75 8.65 4.20
N PRO A 670 25.61 9.19 5.43
CA PRO A 670 24.31 9.68 5.91
C PRO A 670 23.73 10.74 4.98
N LEU A 671 22.44 10.62 4.63
CA LEU A 671 21.77 11.60 3.77
C LEU A 671 21.72 12.98 4.43
N ASN A 672 21.96 14.03 3.64
CA ASN A 672 21.74 15.41 4.10
C ASN A 672 20.24 15.75 4.12
N GLY A 673 19.48 15.17 3.19
CA GLY A 673 18.03 15.25 3.14
C GLY A 673 17.35 14.38 4.19
N ARG A 674 16.15 14.81 4.61
CA ARG A 674 15.33 14.12 5.60
C ARG A 674 14.04 13.63 4.96
N SER A 675 13.55 12.49 5.42
CA SER A 675 12.24 12.01 4.99
C SER A 675 11.15 13.03 5.32
N LEU A 676 10.21 13.22 4.38
CA LEU A 676 9.03 14.07 4.55
C LEU A 676 7.83 13.29 5.13
N LEU A 677 8.01 11.99 5.44
CA LEU A 677 6.96 11.13 5.98
C LEU A 677 6.71 11.36 7.46
N ASP A 678 7.78 11.62 8.22
CA ASP A 678 7.70 11.87 9.65
C ASP A 678 7.37 13.34 9.96
N PRO A 679 6.46 13.61 10.92
CA PRO A 679 6.00 14.96 11.27
C PRO A 679 7.11 15.96 11.63
#